data_AF-A0A7X5R5A7-F1
#
_entry.id   AF-A0A7X5R5A7-F1
#
_cell.length_a   1.000
_cell.length_b   1.000
_cell.length_c   1.000
_cell.angle_alpha   90.00
_cell.angle_beta   90.00
_cell.angle_gamma   90.00
#
_symmetry.space_group_name_H-M   'P 1'
#
loop_
_entity.id
_entity.type
_entity.pdbx_description
1 polymer ?
#
loop_
_entity_poly.entity_id
_entity_poly.type
_entity_poly.pdbx_seq_one_letter_code
_entity_poly.pdbx_strand_id
1 'polypeptide(L)'
;MKKTKKLLSLLTALTITASAFASLVIPASAESTVYVDENFDSYDAGEIIRAGTTEPPASVKKGDITYSAGNRKDGLTNTASIAAMGEGNELVISADRFSTSNRGIALTFEPEAAIPQVSALDAGEVLKLSAKIKATAGFTVVGYGDITGTDLTNTSDYVYVSVILDNEGGKKYLVVRDANNNTLNMLESDLGDIKTISGISFCLGAGAYNIDDIKVETTSKEGEVPQEKFYNVTIKTESYAKIVYQIDSDPEKTTYADVDGSIEIPNVKGGSSFTYTASKEDYTFDGGVTESTDTVTIEDHTTITVPAMTLTKDLGISADDLVYYENTFGEGSMSMAKSDRLSYKLLKKIDLPEVSTMSFTLSVSDKERTQATIMIKNKNATDVTKKDDTDIIGFQSITADDTLVAFTGFKGDNGSAQSGLNQYNAVGAYTNSAVIADRATGTFDIEVILSQSGDVITVKCDGKTVNLPKVNDISSLGAIHMGKHENAAQVTLDDFLVYKPDENFVSMAGDTEFAKIAGKTVTRTYSVSPAIPVEGETFTWSVSEMAGVSIDQNGVLSVEDTAAAGTVTVSAVSSVSADKKGELEVNIRDFANLIPTVEYPKVMNIGESAKLKVTQIVDQYGDDVTEYFSPTWSIDDVPSLDTDVTFDTTDKTGDAVAISAVKENGILQSISTQNVTISGNETIVTAEGGSTVMLWDSLEGMLPLAAPQIAPEAAIGEDVIAVVSAKTGTIKANNVGDVTVKLTLREGQEPEQYRIDIGNYYKVLDYSEVVDNQVDISDLAEDESVTGYQVTVADADGGKLAQEVVQAVDVKVAVPAVETGTPAKVEVAPVYTTTAESELLIPAETYNITLKTNTAGRADLYVNDQIIVNNINQDSQNFTVKGSFPATTYSFGDIKIAEGYAQFNYRDNQSGNKPIDEVVIVKAPSIVKRATRVYVIGDSLVATYHDHEGVEESKKNLVRQGWGEALKHYIKDAEVTNLGNSGATSDGMLGVAFTQVRASGQAGDILVLEGGYNDKSVPLMKDSIKQMVIEAEKKGITVFVVPPNASTHSENEYKGNVKSHAGVKDAVNELKSAGYHPILIDLSTNSSKFFERNYGAYATVSTDETKWNNIRDTYNNSADTLHSTVNAANAWAAVVAKGIYDNEPTRKYVDTDYSFTITDANDSNHQVVVSALTVN
;
A
#
# COMPACT_ATOMS: atom_id res chain seq x y z
N MET A 1 -21.66 -43.77 -33.59
CA MET A 1 -22.21 -43.33 -34.90
C MET A 1 -23.70 -43.01 -34.76
N LYS A 2 -24.02 -41.70 -34.69
CA LYS A 2 -25.33 -41.00 -34.71
C LYS A 2 -25.31 -39.88 -33.65
N LYS A 3 -24.60 -38.77 -33.91
CA LYS A 3 -24.76 -37.45 -33.27
C LYS A 3 -23.79 -36.41 -33.88
N THR A 4 -23.96 -36.10 -35.17
CA THR A 4 -23.14 -35.07 -35.87
C THR A 4 -23.97 -34.20 -36.81
N LYS A 5 -25.23 -33.90 -36.47
CA LYS A 5 -26.14 -33.09 -37.31
C LYS A 5 -27.02 -32.09 -36.55
N LYS A 6 -26.55 -31.54 -35.42
CA LYS A 6 -27.25 -30.46 -34.70
C LYS A 6 -26.45 -29.17 -34.49
N LEU A 7 -25.20 -29.11 -34.97
CA LEU A 7 -24.35 -27.92 -34.88
C LEU A 7 -24.47 -26.97 -36.09
N LEU A 8 -25.24 -27.34 -37.12
CA LEU A 8 -25.29 -26.64 -38.41
C LEU A 8 -26.63 -25.92 -38.69
N SER A 9 -27.48 -25.72 -37.69
CA SER A 9 -28.79 -25.04 -37.87
C SER A 9 -29.05 -23.86 -36.93
N LEU A 10 -28.06 -23.41 -36.15
CA LEU A 10 -28.17 -22.17 -35.37
C LEU A 10 -27.41 -20.99 -35.97
N LEU A 11 -26.63 -21.19 -37.04
CA LEU A 11 -25.79 -20.16 -37.65
C LEU A 11 -26.48 -19.38 -38.79
N THR A 12 -27.82 -19.34 -38.83
CA THR A 12 -28.55 -18.75 -39.98
C THR A 12 -29.78 -17.92 -39.61
N ALA A 13 -29.88 -17.43 -38.37
CA ALA A 13 -30.99 -16.57 -37.97
C ALA A 13 -30.59 -15.54 -36.90
N LEU A 14 -29.79 -14.54 -37.27
CA LEU A 14 -29.92 -13.20 -36.71
C LEU A 14 -29.27 -12.18 -37.65
N THR A 15 -30.07 -11.63 -38.56
CA THR A 15 -29.75 -10.45 -39.35
C THR A 15 -30.61 -9.32 -38.77
N ILE A 16 -30.04 -8.49 -37.91
CA ILE A 16 -30.67 -7.25 -37.43
C ILE A 16 -29.69 -6.11 -37.69
N THR A 17 -30.25 -5.06 -38.28
CA THR A 17 -29.65 -3.91 -38.96
C THR A 17 -28.68 -3.07 -38.11
N ALA A 18 -27.48 -2.89 -38.66
CA ALA A 18 -26.46 -1.93 -38.25
C ALA A 18 -26.80 -0.52 -38.75
N SER A 19 -26.93 0.45 -37.83
CA SER A 19 -26.79 1.89 -38.15
C SER A 19 -26.72 2.81 -36.91
N ALA A 20 -26.13 2.40 -35.78
CA ALA A 20 -25.97 3.29 -34.61
C ALA A 20 -24.74 3.04 -33.70
N PHE A 21 -23.84 2.10 -34.02
CA PHE A 21 -22.60 1.90 -33.27
C PHE A 21 -21.41 2.11 -34.21
N ALA A 22 -20.87 3.32 -34.22
CA ALA A 22 -19.66 3.66 -34.95
C ALA A 22 -18.87 4.72 -34.17
N SER A 23 -18.38 4.37 -32.98
CA SER A 23 -17.20 4.99 -32.35
C SER A 23 -16.95 4.43 -30.95
N LEU A 24 -16.58 3.16 -30.83
CA LEU A 24 -15.70 2.67 -29.76
C LEU A 24 -15.24 1.26 -30.15
N VAL A 25 -14.10 1.17 -30.83
CA VAL A 25 -13.39 -0.09 -31.06
C VAL A 25 -12.20 -0.05 -30.11
N ILE A 26 -12.22 -0.93 -29.11
CA ILE A 26 -11.00 -1.36 -28.43
C ILE A 26 -10.29 -2.24 -29.48
N PRO A 27 -9.03 -1.96 -29.88
CA PRO A 27 -8.35 -2.83 -30.84
C PRO A 27 -8.16 -4.18 -30.15
N ALA A 28 -8.84 -5.20 -30.67
CA ALA A 28 -8.39 -6.57 -30.46
C ALA A 28 -6.91 -6.65 -30.87
N SER A 29 -6.11 -7.45 -30.17
CA SER A 29 -4.81 -7.88 -30.70
C SER A 29 -5.05 -8.35 -32.13
N ALA A 30 -4.56 -7.59 -33.10
CA ALA A 30 -4.76 -7.90 -34.51
C ALA A 30 -4.10 -9.25 -34.77
N GLU A 31 -4.90 -10.27 -35.11
CA GLU A 31 -4.34 -11.53 -35.58
C GLU A 31 -3.50 -11.23 -36.83
N SER A 32 -2.20 -11.50 -36.77
CA SER A 32 -1.31 -11.27 -37.90
C SER A 32 -1.82 -12.02 -39.12
N THR A 33 -2.22 -11.31 -40.18
CA THR A 33 -2.64 -11.97 -41.43
C THR A 33 -1.43 -12.07 -42.33
N VAL A 34 -1.03 -13.30 -42.65
CA VAL A 34 0.10 -13.58 -43.54
C VAL A 34 -0.41 -13.77 -44.96
N TYR A 35 0.11 -12.97 -45.90
CA TYR A 35 -0.31 -12.95 -47.31
C TYR A 35 0.69 -13.66 -48.22
N VAL A 36 1.97 -13.57 -47.88
CA VAL A 36 3.06 -14.27 -48.55
C VAL A 36 3.95 -14.85 -47.46
N ASP A 37 4.29 -16.14 -47.56
CA ASP A 37 5.20 -16.83 -46.66
C ASP A 37 6.06 -17.81 -47.46
N GLU A 38 7.13 -17.29 -48.02
CA GLU A 38 7.97 -18.01 -48.97
C GLU A 38 9.18 -18.58 -48.28
N ASN A 39 9.11 -19.86 -47.94
CA ASN A 39 10.22 -20.63 -47.43
C ASN A 39 10.90 -21.45 -48.54
N PHE A 40 12.16 -21.11 -48.80
CA PHE A 40 12.93 -21.67 -49.91
C PHE A 40 13.45 -23.09 -49.66
N ASP A 41 13.45 -23.60 -48.42
CA ASP A 41 13.80 -25.00 -48.10
C ASP A 41 12.92 -26.00 -48.85
N SER A 42 11.66 -25.61 -49.11
CA SER A 42 10.69 -26.42 -49.83
C SER A 42 10.95 -26.52 -51.35
N TYR A 43 11.94 -25.78 -51.87
CA TYR A 43 12.20 -25.66 -53.30
C TYR A 43 13.38 -26.53 -53.73
N ASP A 44 13.25 -27.22 -54.86
CA ASP A 44 14.39 -27.89 -55.47
C ASP A 44 15.49 -26.88 -55.90
N ALA A 45 16.75 -27.21 -55.58
CA ALA A 45 17.92 -26.44 -55.99
C ALA A 45 18.05 -26.40 -57.52
N GLY A 46 18.32 -25.21 -58.06
CA GLY A 46 18.42 -24.98 -59.50
C GLY A 46 18.22 -23.53 -59.90
N GLU A 47 18.61 -23.20 -61.13
CA GLU A 47 18.37 -21.88 -61.71
C GLU A 47 16.88 -21.64 -61.96
N ILE A 48 16.35 -20.51 -61.46
CA ILE A 48 14.98 -20.07 -61.70
C ILE A 48 14.93 -19.25 -62.98
N ILE A 49 15.76 -18.21 -63.08
CA ILE A 49 15.79 -17.32 -64.23
C ILE A 49 17.17 -16.71 -64.42
N ARG A 50 17.57 -16.51 -65.68
CA ARG A 50 18.84 -15.89 -66.08
C ARG A 50 18.60 -14.85 -67.17
N ALA A 51 19.12 -13.64 -66.96
CA ALA A 51 19.12 -12.60 -67.98
C ALA A 51 19.97 -13.01 -69.19
N GLY A 52 19.39 -12.90 -70.40
CA GLY A 52 20.08 -13.12 -71.68
C GLY A 52 20.72 -11.86 -72.26
N THR A 53 21.58 -12.00 -73.27
CA THR A 53 22.37 -10.90 -73.85
C THR A 53 21.66 -10.08 -74.94
N THR A 54 20.44 -10.47 -75.36
CA THR A 54 19.73 -9.83 -76.49
C THR A 54 18.25 -9.55 -76.27
N GLU A 55 17.53 -10.39 -75.52
CA GLU A 55 16.12 -10.21 -75.13
C GLU A 55 15.91 -10.71 -73.69
N PRO A 56 15.01 -10.08 -72.89
CA PRO A 56 14.73 -10.54 -71.53
C PRO A 56 14.03 -11.91 -71.57
N PRO A 57 14.40 -12.86 -70.68
CA PRO A 57 13.68 -14.12 -70.56
C PRO A 57 12.23 -13.89 -70.12
N ALA A 58 11.33 -14.81 -70.46
CA ALA A 58 9.99 -14.80 -69.91
C ALA A 58 10.07 -14.92 -68.37
N SER A 59 9.25 -14.13 -67.66
CA SER A 59 9.17 -14.23 -66.20
C SER A 59 8.76 -15.64 -65.78
N VAL A 60 9.30 -16.10 -64.66
CA VAL A 60 9.08 -17.44 -64.12
C VAL A 60 8.36 -17.31 -62.78
N LYS A 61 7.20 -17.97 -62.65
CA LYS A 61 6.47 -18.07 -61.38
C LYS A 61 6.95 -19.28 -60.59
N LYS A 62 7.26 -19.09 -59.31
CA LYS A 62 7.60 -20.16 -58.36
C LYS A 62 7.05 -19.73 -56.99
N GLY A 63 6.08 -20.50 -56.48
CA GLY A 63 5.24 -20.06 -55.35
C GLY A 63 4.38 -18.85 -55.69
N ASP A 64 4.25 -17.96 -54.71
CA ASP A 64 3.60 -16.65 -54.72
C ASP A 64 4.51 -15.53 -55.26
N ILE A 65 5.71 -15.88 -55.73
CA ILE A 65 6.66 -14.94 -56.35
C ILE A 65 6.79 -15.20 -57.86
N THR A 66 6.61 -14.13 -58.63
CA THR A 66 7.06 -14.05 -60.03
C THR A 66 8.43 -13.40 -60.11
N TYR A 67 9.38 -14.16 -60.66
CA TYR A 67 10.75 -13.75 -60.92
C TYR A 67 10.86 -13.19 -62.33
N SER A 68 11.33 -11.96 -62.45
CA SER A 68 11.59 -11.32 -63.75
C SER A 68 13.04 -10.87 -63.87
N ALA A 69 13.58 -10.93 -65.08
CA ALA A 69 14.96 -10.54 -65.36
C ALA A 69 15.03 -9.57 -66.55
N GLY A 70 15.73 -8.45 -66.37
CA GLY A 70 15.92 -7.42 -67.41
C GLY A 70 16.88 -7.78 -68.55
N ASN A 71 16.83 -7.04 -69.66
CA ASN A 71 17.71 -7.22 -70.83
C ASN A 71 19.05 -6.49 -70.64
N ARG A 72 20.17 -7.14 -70.98
CA ARG A 72 21.51 -6.54 -70.92
C ARG A 72 22.31 -6.73 -72.21
N LYS A 73 22.74 -5.61 -72.80
CA LYS A 73 23.53 -5.57 -74.05
C LYS A 73 25.05 -5.56 -73.82
N ASP A 74 25.51 -5.58 -72.57
CA ASP A 74 26.91 -5.43 -72.15
C ASP A 74 27.63 -6.76 -71.85
N GLY A 75 26.94 -7.91 -71.99
CA GLY A 75 27.52 -9.25 -71.78
C GLY A 75 27.50 -9.76 -70.33
N LEU A 76 26.91 -9.00 -69.40
CA LEU A 76 26.77 -9.37 -68.00
C LEU A 76 25.47 -10.16 -67.76
N THR A 77 25.51 -11.19 -66.91
CA THR A 77 24.34 -12.05 -66.60
C THR A 77 23.89 -11.86 -65.16
N ASN A 78 22.59 -11.60 -64.95
CA ASN A 78 21.96 -11.70 -63.63
C ASN A 78 21.23 -13.03 -63.52
N THR A 79 21.30 -13.70 -62.37
CA THR A 79 20.61 -14.98 -62.14
C THR A 79 19.86 -14.95 -60.82
N ALA A 80 18.69 -15.58 -60.79
CA ALA A 80 18.06 -16.04 -59.57
C ALA A 80 18.06 -17.57 -59.57
N SER A 81 18.51 -18.18 -58.49
CA SER A 81 18.58 -19.64 -58.35
C SER A 81 18.33 -20.04 -56.92
N ILE A 82 17.74 -21.21 -56.70
CA ILE A 82 17.73 -21.85 -55.39
C ILE A 82 19.02 -22.65 -55.25
N ALA A 83 19.75 -22.45 -54.16
CA ALA A 83 20.99 -23.17 -53.88
C ALA A 83 20.96 -23.79 -52.49
N ALA A 84 21.46 -25.02 -52.38
CA ALA A 84 21.62 -25.70 -51.09
C ALA A 84 22.79 -25.07 -50.32
N MET A 85 22.49 -24.47 -49.19
CA MET A 85 23.44 -24.02 -48.18
C MET A 85 23.42 -25.03 -47.02
N GLY A 86 24.45 -25.06 -46.16
CA GLY A 86 24.67 -26.17 -45.22
C GLY A 86 23.49 -26.56 -44.31
N GLU A 87 22.53 -25.65 -44.07
CA GLU A 87 21.38 -25.84 -43.18
C GLU A 87 20.00 -25.80 -43.90
N GLY A 88 19.96 -25.55 -45.21
CA GLY A 88 18.70 -25.31 -45.95
C GLY A 88 18.91 -24.88 -47.41
N ASN A 89 17.84 -24.58 -48.14
CA ASN A 89 17.90 -24.00 -49.49
C ASN A 89 17.61 -22.51 -49.43
N GLU A 90 18.44 -21.70 -50.08
CA GLU A 90 18.30 -20.24 -50.11
C GLU A 90 18.09 -19.72 -51.52
N LEU A 91 17.40 -18.58 -51.65
CA LEU A 91 17.33 -17.84 -52.90
C LEU A 91 18.62 -17.05 -53.08
N VAL A 92 19.42 -17.46 -54.07
CA VAL A 92 20.65 -16.77 -54.47
C VAL A 92 20.37 -15.88 -55.67
N ILE A 93 20.56 -14.59 -55.48
CA ILE A 93 20.46 -13.58 -56.53
C ILE A 93 21.87 -13.08 -56.85
N SER A 94 22.34 -13.32 -58.07
CA SER A 94 23.53 -12.65 -58.61
C SER A 94 23.09 -11.44 -59.42
N ALA A 95 23.50 -10.25 -58.97
CA ALA A 95 23.19 -9.00 -59.65
C ALA A 95 24.46 -8.20 -59.91
N ASP A 96 24.81 -7.99 -61.17
CA ASP A 96 25.98 -7.19 -61.54
C ASP A 96 25.58 -5.72 -61.77
N ARG A 97 25.34 -4.99 -60.68
CA ARG A 97 25.04 -3.54 -60.64
C ARG A 97 23.76 -3.15 -61.42
N PHE A 98 22.74 -2.72 -60.65
CA PHE A 98 21.44 -2.12 -61.04
C PHE A 98 20.27 -3.10 -61.32
N SER A 99 19.45 -3.42 -60.30
CA SER A 99 18.11 -4.02 -60.47
C SER A 99 16.99 -2.99 -60.36
N THR A 100 16.86 -2.13 -61.36
CA THR A 100 15.62 -1.40 -61.58
C THR A 100 14.72 -2.20 -62.52
N SER A 101 13.43 -1.86 -62.56
CA SER A 101 12.49 -2.43 -63.55
C SER A 101 13.11 -2.36 -64.95
N ASN A 102 13.22 -3.53 -65.59
CA ASN A 102 13.86 -3.79 -66.90
C ASN A 102 15.39 -4.01 -66.94
N ARG A 103 16.14 -4.01 -65.83
CA ARG A 103 17.62 -4.19 -65.86
C ARG A 103 18.24 -5.24 -64.91
N GLY A 104 17.54 -5.71 -63.88
CA GLY A 104 18.03 -6.78 -62.97
C GLY A 104 16.99 -7.85 -62.62
N ILE A 105 17.19 -8.58 -61.52
CA ILE A 105 16.22 -9.53 -60.94
C ILE A 105 15.22 -8.77 -60.06
N ALA A 106 13.93 -8.85 -60.39
CA ALA A 106 12.86 -8.29 -59.59
C ALA A 106 11.90 -9.40 -59.15
N LEU A 107 11.50 -9.36 -57.88
CA LEU A 107 10.52 -10.25 -57.27
C LEU A 107 9.20 -9.49 -57.19
N THR A 108 8.16 -10.02 -57.82
CA THR A 108 6.81 -9.44 -57.78
C THR A 108 5.88 -10.46 -57.13
N PHE A 109 5.11 -10.03 -56.13
CA PHE A 109 4.13 -10.90 -55.50
C PHE A 109 2.88 -10.99 -56.36
N GLU A 110 2.30 -12.18 -56.40
CA GLU A 110 1.17 -12.45 -57.25
C GLU A 110 -0.08 -11.68 -56.77
N PRO A 111 -0.91 -11.15 -57.67
CA PRO A 111 -2.18 -10.52 -57.30
C PRO A 111 -3.13 -11.47 -56.54
N GLU A 112 -2.93 -12.78 -56.70
CA GLU A 112 -3.68 -13.85 -56.02
C GLU A 112 -3.37 -13.93 -54.51
N ALA A 113 -2.22 -13.38 -54.05
CA ALA A 113 -1.85 -13.32 -52.64
C ALA A 113 -2.71 -12.34 -51.81
N ALA A 114 -3.60 -11.57 -52.47
CA ALA A 114 -4.58 -10.69 -51.85
C ALA A 114 -4.00 -9.67 -50.85
N ILE A 115 -2.74 -9.25 -51.04
CA ILE A 115 -2.08 -8.24 -50.19
C ILE A 115 -2.91 -6.94 -50.21
N PRO A 116 -3.30 -6.39 -49.05
CA PRO A 116 -4.19 -5.24 -48.98
C PRO A 116 -3.51 -3.96 -49.44
N GLN A 117 -4.31 -2.96 -49.80
CA GLN A 117 -3.82 -1.59 -49.88
C GLN A 117 -3.61 -1.05 -48.46
N VAL A 118 -2.62 -0.19 -48.25
CA VAL A 118 -2.35 0.43 -46.94
C VAL A 118 -3.54 1.24 -46.44
N SER A 119 -4.35 1.80 -47.35
CA SER A 119 -5.59 2.51 -47.01
C SER A 119 -6.72 1.61 -46.51
N ALA A 120 -6.54 0.29 -46.57
CA ALA A 120 -7.51 -0.70 -46.10
C ALA A 120 -7.07 -1.35 -44.77
N LEU A 121 -5.97 -0.89 -44.16
CA LEU A 121 -5.52 -1.32 -42.84
C LEU A 121 -6.36 -0.65 -41.74
N ASP A 122 -6.60 -1.38 -40.65
CA ASP A 122 -7.26 -0.83 -39.47
C ASP A 122 -6.30 0.07 -38.67
N ALA A 123 -6.85 0.92 -37.79
CA ALA A 123 -6.05 1.81 -36.94
C ALA A 123 -5.14 1.00 -36.00
N GLY A 124 -3.87 1.38 -35.89
CA GLY A 124 -2.87 0.60 -35.14
C GLY A 124 -2.27 -0.61 -35.88
N GLU A 125 -2.66 -0.89 -37.13
CA GLU A 125 -2.04 -1.91 -37.97
C GLU A 125 -1.01 -1.34 -38.95
N VAL A 126 0.01 -2.14 -39.27
CA VAL A 126 0.97 -1.86 -40.36
C VAL A 126 1.06 -3.03 -41.33
N LEU A 127 1.39 -2.74 -42.59
CA LEU A 127 1.73 -3.76 -43.57
C LEU A 127 3.25 -3.92 -43.63
N LYS A 128 3.75 -5.11 -43.32
CA LYS A 128 5.17 -5.42 -43.18
C LYS A 128 5.61 -6.49 -44.19
N LEU A 129 6.69 -6.23 -44.90
CA LEU A 129 7.51 -7.25 -45.56
C LEU A 129 8.75 -7.50 -44.72
N SER A 130 9.09 -8.76 -44.49
CA SER A 130 10.35 -9.16 -43.85
C SER A 130 11.10 -10.18 -44.71
N ALA A 131 12.42 -10.05 -44.75
CA ALA A 131 13.31 -10.98 -45.42
C ALA A 131 14.62 -11.10 -44.64
N LYS A 132 15.16 -12.31 -44.50
CA LYS A 132 16.45 -12.53 -43.85
C LYS A 132 17.53 -12.63 -44.94
N ILE A 133 18.46 -11.68 -44.95
CA ILE A 133 19.37 -11.45 -46.07
C ILE A 133 20.81 -11.56 -45.62
N LYS A 134 21.62 -12.28 -46.38
CA LYS A 134 23.07 -12.27 -46.28
C LYS A 134 23.65 -11.52 -47.48
N ALA A 135 24.24 -10.37 -47.21
CA ALA A 135 24.84 -9.47 -48.20
C ALA A 135 26.21 -9.01 -47.72
N THR A 136 27.21 -9.01 -48.61
CA THR A 136 28.58 -8.55 -48.29
C THR A 136 28.86 -7.12 -48.79
N ALA A 137 27.86 -6.46 -49.37
CA ALA A 137 27.92 -5.10 -49.87
C ALA A 137 26.54 -4.43 -49.69
N GLY A 138 26.52 -3.11 -49.51
CA GLY A 138 25.28 -2.34 -49.42
C GLY A 138 24.44 -2.44 -50.70
N PHE A 139 23.13 -2.34 -50.55
CA PHE A 139 22.13 -2.45 -51.60
C PHE A 139 20.92 -1.55 -51.34
N THR A 140 20.21 -1.18 -52.39
CA THR A 140 18.99 -0.36 -52.37
C THR A 140 17.76 -1.25 -52.40
N VAL A 141 16.79 -1.00 -51.55
CA VAL A 141 15.43 -1.54 -51.69
C VAL A 141 14.60 -0.52 -52.48
N VAL A 142 14.35 -0.82 -53.75
CA VAL A 142 13.78 0.14 -54.72
C VAL A 142 12.42 0.66 -54.25
N GLY A 143 12.30 1.99 -54.12
CA GLY A 143 11.10 2.67 -53.65
C GLY A 143 11.09 2.98 -52.14
N TYR A 144 12.02 2.41 -51.37
CA TYR A 144 12.03 2.45 -49.90
C TYR A 144 13.31 3.05 -49.31
N GLY A 145 14.49 2.78 -49.87
CA GLY A 145 15.74 3.41 -49.41
C GLY A 145 17.01 2.64 -49.73
N ASP A 146 18.17 3.22 -49.40
CA ASP A 146 19.51 2.65 -49.61
C ASP A 146 20.07 2.07 -48.30
N ILE A 147 20.48 0.80 -48.30
CA ILE A 147 21.25 0.17 -47.21
C ILE A 147 22.73 0.21 -47.60
N THR A 148 23.55 0.89 -46.82
CA THR A 148 24.97 1.10 -47.13
C THR A 148 25.83 -0.06 -46.65
N GLY A 149 27.07 -0.18 -47.15
CA GLY A 149 27.99 -1.23 -46.70
C GLY A 149 28.32 -1.13 -45.21
N THR A 150 28.37 0.09 -44.65
CA THR A 150 28.58 0.35 -43.22
C THR A 150 27.46 -0.19 -42.35
N ASP A 151 26.21 -0.17 -42.82
CA ASP A 151 25.05 -0.72 -42.11
C ASP A 151 25.13 -2.25 -41.92
N LEU A 152 26.05 -2.89 -42.63
CA LEU A 152 26.30 -4.34 -42.61
C LEU A 152 27.67 -4.70 -42.00
N THR A 153 28.50 -3.71 -41.62
CA THR A 153 29.92 -3.93 -41.25
C THR A 153 30.17 -4.68 -39.94
N ASN A 154 29.18 -4.72 -39.04
CA ASN A 154 29.32 -5.36 -37.73
C ASN A 154 28.83 -6.82 -37.70
N THR A 155 28.38 -7.38 -38.83
CA THR A 155 27.79 -8.72 -38.87
C THR A 155 28.47 -9.59 -39.93
N SER A 156 29.04 -10.73 -39.52
CA SER A 156 29.46 -11.79 -40.46
C SER A 156 28.29 -12.72 -40.86
N ASP A 157 27.08 -12.41 -40.39
CA ASP A 157 25.89 -13.26 -40.40
C ASP A 157 24.69 -12.61 -41.13
N TYR A 158 23.53 -13.29 -41.15
CA TYR A 158 22.29 -12.77 -41.73
C TYR A 158 21.77 -11.54 -40.97
N VAL A 159 21.13 -10.63 -41.71
CA VAL A 159 20.35 -9.50 -41.17
C VAL A 159 18.88 -9.64 -41.52
N TYR A 160 18.00 -9.12 -40.68
CA TYR A 160 16.57 -9.05 -40.94
C TYR A 160 16.23 -7.69 -41.55
N VAL A 161 15.79 -7.69 -42.80
CA VAL A 161 15.36 -6.49 -43.51
C VAL A 161 13.85 -6.43 -43.52
N SER A 162 13.28 -5.33 -43.02
CA SER A 162 11.85 -5.10 -43.02
C SER A 162 11.46 -3.83 -43.75
N VAL A 163 10.41 -3.89 -44.57
CA VAL A 163 9.73 -2.73 -45.13
C VAL A 163 8.38 -2.62 -44.45
N ILE A 164 8.08 -1.46 -43.85
CA ILE A 164 6.85 -1.24 -43.08
C ILE A 164 6.10 -0.06 -43.68
N LEU A 165 4.80 -0.22 -43.92
CA LEU A 165 3.91 0.83 -44.39
C LEU A 165 2.87 1.15 -43.29
N ASP A 166 2.85 2.41 -42.84
CA ASP A 166 1.95 2.91 -41.80
C ASP A 166 1.01 3.98 -42.37
N ASN A 167 -0.22 3.56 -42.67
CA ASN A 167 -1.25 4.43 -43.25
C ASN A 167 -1.72 5.50 -42.26
N GLU A 168 -1.80 5.17 -40.98
CA GLU A 168 -2.24 6.09 -39.93
C GLU A 168 -1.20 7.20 -39.70
N GLY A 169 0.09 6.84 -39.67
CA GLY A 169 1.19 7.80 -39.55
C GLY A 169 1.52 8.55 -40.84
N GLY A 170 1.05 8.06 -42.00
CA GLY A 170 1.42 8.63 -43.30
C GLY A 170 2.85 8.28 -43.76
N LYS A 171 3.48 7.26 -43.14
CA LYS A 171 4.92 6.98 -43.24
C LYS A 171 5.23 5.60 -43.79
N LYS A 172 6.45 5.47 -44.33
CA LYS A 172 7.08 4.18 -44.67
C LYS A 172 8.47 4.09 -44.04
N TYR A 173 8.82 2.88 -43.63
CA TYR A 173 10.08 2.58 -42.96
C TYR A 173 10.82 1.47 -43.70
N LEU A 174 12.15 1.61 -43.80
CA LEU A 174 13.07 0.53 -44.14
C LEU A 174 13.95 0.26 -42.92
N VAL A 175 13.78 -0.90 -42.31
CA VAL A 175 14.43 -1.28 -41.06
C VAL A 175 15.40 -2.44 -41.29
N VAL A 176 16.60 -2.35 -40.76
CA VAL A 176 17.60 -3.42 -40.75
C VAL A 176 17.88 -3.80 -39.30
N ARG A 177 17.71 -5.08 -38.96
CA ARG A 177 17.97 -5.62 -37.61
C ARG A 177 19.01 -6.73 -37.64
N ASP A 178 19.77 -6.86 -36.56
CA ASP A 178 20.69 -7.99 -36.35
C ASP A 178 19.96 -9.27 -35.90
N ALA A 179 20.71 -10.35 -35.67
CA ALA A 179 20.16 -11.62 -35.20
C ALA A 179 19.52 -11.57 -33.80
N ASN A 180 19.85 -10.56 -32.99
CA ASN A 180 19.29 -10.33 -31.66
C ASN A 180 18.11 -9.34 -31.69
N ASN A 181 17.60 -9.01 -32.89
CA ASN A 181 16.52 -8.06 -33.12
C ASN A 181 16.87 -6.60 -32.77
N ASN A 182 18.15 -6.25 -32.65
CA ASN A 182 18.56 -4.85 -32.47
C ASN A 182 18.49 -4.13 -33.81
N THR A 183 17.90 -2.93 -33.82
CA THR A 183 17.90 -2.07 -35.01
C THR A 183 19.31 -1.56 -35.31
N LEU A 184 19.86 -2.00 -36.44
CA LEU A 184 21.14 -1.55 -36.98
C LEU A 184 20.99 -0.26 -37.79
N ASN A 185 19.92 -0.15 -38.58
CA ASN A 185 19.60 1.04 -39.34
C ASN A 185 18.08 1.17 -39.54
N MET A 186 17.59 2.41 -39.66
CA MET A 186 16.21 2.71 -39.97
C MET A 186 16.12 3.97 -40.85
N LEU A 187 15.45 3.84 -41.99
CA LEU A 187 15.13 4.98 -42.86
C LEU A 187 13.63 5.24 -42.82
N GLU A 188 13.26 6.46 -42.49
CA GLU A 188 11.88 6.95 -42.52
C GLU A 188 11.65 7.89 -43.72
N SER A 189 10.50 7.74 -44.39
CA SER A 189 10.04 8.71 -45.38
C SER A 189 8.52 8.72 -45.50
N ASP A 190 7.96 9.73 -46.17
CA ASP A 190 6.52 9.79 -46.43
C ASP A 190 6.06 8.66 -47.38
N LEU A 191 4.84 8.15 -47.17
CA LEU A 191 4.25 7.09 -48.00
C LEU A 191 4.27 7.42 -49.50
N GLY A 192 4.00 8.68 -49.85
CA GLY A 192 3.95 9.15 -51.24
C GLY A 192 2.91 8.38 -52.08
N ASP A 193 3.31 7.92 -53.27
CA ASP A 193 2.45 7.16 -54.19
C ASP A 193 2.38 5.65 -53.90
N ILE A 194 3.11 5.15 -52.88
CA ILE A 194 3.13 3.72 -52.55
C ILE A 194 1.85 3.35 -51.79
N LYS A 195 1.09 2.40 -52.34
CA LYS A 195 -0.21 2.00 -51.79
C LYS A 195 -0.29 0.57 -51.27
N THR A 196 0.72 -0.26 -51.53
CA THR A 196 0.81 -1.66 -51.08
C THR A 196 2.23 -2.19 -51.31
N ILE A 197 2.52 -3.38 -50.79
CA ILE A 197 3.77 -4.11 -51.05
C ILE A 197 3.54 -5.07 -52.22
N SER A 198 3.94 -4.67 -53.42
CA SER A 198 3.77 -5.46 -54.65
C SER A 198 4.99 -6.33 -55.01
N GLY A 199 6.09 -6.19 -54.28
CA GLY A 199 7.34 -6.89 -54.57
C GLY A 199 8.56 -6.20 -53.97
N ILE A 200 9.73 -6.79 -54.19
CA ILE A 200 11.03 -6.24 -53.77
C ILE A 200 12.04 -6.29 -54.92
N SER A 201 12.87 -5.26 -55.03
CA SER A 201 13.95 -5.15 -56.03
C SER A 201 15.19 -4.51 -55.41
N PHE A 202 16.37 -5.01 -55.75
CA PHE A 202 17.64 -4.68 -55.10
C PHE A 202 18.64 -3.94 -56.04
N CYS A 203 19.08 -2.70 -55.74
CA CYS A 203 20.08 -1.98 -56.57
C CYS A 203 21.46 -1.78 -55.92
N LEU A 204 22.52 -1.63 -56.74
CA LEU A 204 23.94 -1.33 -56.41
C LEU A 204 24.81 -2.47 -55.80
N GLY A 205 26.13 -2.36 -56.04
CA GLY A 205 27.17 -3.36 -55.74
C GLY A 205 27.32 -4.49 -56.79
N ALA A 206 28.55 -4.93 -57.10
CA ALA A 206 28.75 -6.23 -57.77
C ALA A 206 28.82 -7.29 -56.68
N GLY A 207 27.80 -8.14 -56.56
CA GLY A 207 27.69 -9.09 -55.45
C GLY A 207 26.59 -10.13 -55.66
N ALA A 208 26.69 -11.23 -54.91
CA ALA A 208 25.62 -12.21 -54.75
C ALA A 208 24.93 -11.96 -53.40
N TYR A 209 23.61 -12.04 -53.40
CA TYR A 209 22.78 -11.95 -52.20
C TYR A 209 22.16 -13.32 -51.95
N ASN A 210 22.15 -13.73 -50.70
CA ASN A 210 21.32 -14.86 -50.29
C ASN A 210 20.15 -14.34 -49.48
N ILE A 211 18.97 -14.84 -49.79
CA ILE A 211 17.74 -14.53 -49.08
C ILE A 211 17.20 -15.84 -48.54
N ASP A 212 17.05 -15.86 -47.23
CA ASP A 212 16.45 -16.90 -46.42
C ASP A 212 15.08 -16.35 -46.00
N ASP A 213 14.02 -16.98 -46.49
CA ASP A 213 12.61 -16.59 -46.32
C ASP A 213 12.19 -15.17 -46.77
N ILE A 214 10.97 -15.07 -47.31
CA ILE A 214 10.29 -13.79 -47.56
C ILE A 214 8.86 -13.87 -47.04
N LYS A 215 8.50 -12.96 -46.14
CA LYS A 215 7.17 -12.91 -45.54
C LYS A 215 6.52 -11.53 -45.71
N VAL A 216 5.25 -11.49 -46.09
CA VAL A 216 4.42 -10.27 -46.11
C VAL A 216 3.20 -10.49 -45.24
N GLU A 217 3.01 -9.63 -44.24
CA GLU A 217 1.94 -9.74 -43.25
C GLU A 217 1.41 -8.38 -42.78
N THR A 218 0.18 -8.36 -42.28
CA THR A 218 -0.27 -7.29 -41.38
C THR A 218 0.10 -7.64 -39.95
N THR A 219 0.53 -6.64 -39.19
CA THR A 219 0.94 -6.80 -37.79
C THR A 219 0.63 -5.52 -37.00
N SER A 220 0.70 -5.60 -35.67
CA SER A 220 0.58 -4.43 -34.81
C SER A 220 1.70 -3.42 -35.10
N LYS A 221 1.35 -2.14 -35.12
CA LYS A 221 2.29 -1.02 -35.20
C LYS A 221 3.25 -1.00 -34.01
N GLU A 222 2.75 -1.35 -32.83
CA GLU A 222 3.51 -1.46 -31.59
C GLU A 222 4.53 -2.60 -31.70
N GLY A 223 5.82 -2.26 -31.56
CA GLY A 223 6.96 -3.18 -31.71
C GLY A 223 7.66 -3.13 -33.08
N GLU A 224 7.02 -2.58 -34.11
CA GLU A 224 7.60 -2.52 -35.46
C GLU A 224 8.14 -1.15 -35.86
N VAL A 225 7.50 -0.07 -35.40
CA VAL A 225 7.92 1.32 -35.60
C VAL A 225 8.41 1.90 -34.26
N PRO A 226 9.62 2.46 -34.15
CA PRO A 226 10.07 3.14 -32.94
C PRO A 226 9.23 4.39 -32.71
N GLN A 227 8.80 4.60 -31.47
CA GLN A 227 8.16 5.85 -31.05
C GLN A 227 9.15 7.02 -31.16
N GLU A 228 8.65 8.23 -31.46
CA GLU A 228 9.47 9.46 -31.46
C GLU A 228 10.17 9.58 -30.10
N LYS A 229 11.51 9.55 -30.10
CA LYS A 229 12.29 9.69 -28.88
C LYS A 229 12.53 11.16 -28.60
N PHE A 230 12.06 11.61 -27.44
CA PHE A 230 12.36 12.91 -26.89
C PHE A 230 13.39 12.75 -25.78
N TYR A 231 14.37 13.64 -25.77
CA TYR A 231 15.46 13.67 -24.80
C TYR A 231 15.41 14.96 -24.00
N ASN A 232 15.87 14.88 -22.75
CA ASN A 232 16.18 16.07 -21.97
C ASN A 232 17.58 16.53 -22.39
N VAL A 233 17.71 17.80 -22.76
CA VAL A 233 19.01 18.42 -23.00
C VAL A 233 19.45 19.06 -21.70
N THR A 234 20.59 18.61 -21.17
CA THR A 234 21.14 19.16 -19.93
C THR A 234 22.31 20.09 -20.25
N ILE A 235 22.17 21.38 -19.97
CA ILE A 235 23.26 22.36 -20.05
C ILE A 235 23.88 22.49 -18.66
N LYS A 236 25.15 22.11 -18.52
CA LYS A 236 25.91 22.27 -17.28
C LYS A 236 26.79 23.50 -17.36
N THR A 237 26.76 24.31 -16.31
CA THR A 237 27.59 25.51 -16.20
C THR A 237 28.42 25.46 -14.93
N GLU A 238 29.74 25.64 -15.03
CA GLU A 238 30.63 25.72 -13.85
C GLU A 238 30.60 27.12 -13.19
N SER A 239 29.71 28.01 -13.65
CA SER A 239 29.61 29.39 -13.18
C SER A 239 28.24 29.97 -13.54
N TYR A 240 27.69 30.85 -12.70
CA TYR A 240 26.43 31.52 -13.00
C TYR A 240 26.50 32.22 -14.36
N ALA A 241 25.54 31.98 -15.26
CA ALA A 241 25.58 32.45 -16.65
C ALA A 241 24.18 32.77 -17.17
N LYS A 242 24.05 33.84 -17.96
CA LYS A 242 22.89 34.00 -18.84
C LYS A 242 23.05 33.06 -20.04
N ILE A 243 22.06 32.21 -20.30
CA ILE A 243 22.04 31.29 -21.43
C ILE A 243 20.89 31.67 -22.37
N VAL A 244 21.20 31.97 -23.62
CA VAL A 244 20.22 32.14 -24.70
C VAL A 244 20.32 30.92 -25.60
N TYR A 245 19.22 30.22 -25.85
CA TYR A 245 19.24 29.00 -26.68
C TYR A 245 18.11 28.94 -27.71
N GLN A 246 18.32 28.15 -28.75
CA GLN A 246 17.42 27.93 -29.87
C GLN A 246 17.43 26.45 -30.28
N ILE A 247 16.26 25.88 -30.55
CA ILE A 247 16.08 24.51 -31.04
C ILE A 247 15.60 24.61 -32.49
N ASP A 248 16.38 24.06 -33.41
CA ASP A 248 16.17 24.16 -34.85
C ASP A 248 15.88 25.62 -35.30
N SER A 249 14.66 25.89 -35.75
CA SER A 249 14.21 27.21 -36.20
C SER A 249 13.23 27.91 -35.24
N ASP A 250 13.10 27.42 -34.00
CA ASP A 250 12.22 28.02 -33.00
C ASP A 250 12.71 29.40 -32.54
N PRO A 251 11.85 30.24 -31.93
CA PRO A 251 12.30 31.50 -31.34
C PRO A 251 13.34 31.29 -30.23
N GLU A 252 14.34 32.17 -30.16
CA GLU A 252 15.34 32.16 -29.08
C GLU A 252 14.67 32.31 -27.70
N LYS A 253 15.12 31.49 -26.75
CA LYS A 253 14.66 31.50 -25.35
C LYS A 253 15.84 31.89 -24.46
N THR A 254 15.58 32.72 -23.47
CA THR A 254 16.60 33.16 -22.49
C THR A 254 16.32 32.51 -21.14
N THR A 255 17.37 32.00 -20.51
CA THR A 255 17.36 31.47 -19.15
C THR A 255 18.65 31.87 -18.43
N TYR A 256 18.75 31.57 -17.13
CA TYR A 256 19.93 31.82 -16.31
C TYR A 256 20.32 30.52 -15.57
N ALA A 257 21.59 30.16 -15.64
CA ALA A 257 22.17 28.98 -14.99
C ALA A 257 22.96 29.41 -13.75
N ASP A 258 22.94 28.61 -12.69
CA ASP A 258 23.70 28.84 -11.46
C ASP A 258 25.08 28.15 -11.48
N VAL A 259 25.94 28.39 -10.49
CA VAL A 259 27.25 27.72 -10.36
C VAL A 259 27.05 26.21 -10.15
N ASP A 260 27.68 25.39 -10.98
CA ASP A 260 27.48 23.92 -11.09
C ASP A 260 26.04 23.48 -11.43
N GLY A 261 25.19 24.43 -11.86
CA GLY A 261 23.81 24.19 -12.22
C GLY A 261 23.67 23.40 -13.53
N SER A 262 22.70 22.48 -13.55
CA SER A 262 22.24 21.80 -14.76
C SER A 262 20.88 22.35 -15.17
N ILE A 263 20.82 23.06 -16.29
CA ILE A 263 19.54 23.44 -16.90
C ILE A 263 19.07 22.27 -17.74
N GLU A 264 17.95 21.67 -17.36
CA GLU A 264 17.27 20.69 -18.20
C GLU A 264 16.22 21.35 -19.08
N ILE A 265 16.29 21.06 -20.38
CA ILE A 265 15.27 21.42 -21.35
C ILE A 265 14.60 20.11 -21.75
N PRO A 266 13.40 19.83 -21.21
CA PRO A 266 12.75 18.55 -21.43
C PRO A 266 12.12 18.47 -22.82
N ASN A 267 11.89 17.25 -23.26
CA ASN A 267 11.12 16.92 -24.46
C ASN A 267 11.68 17.49 -25.78
N VAL A 268 13.00 17.45 -25.97
CA VAL A 268 13.64 17.84 -27.25
C VAL A 268 13.73 16.63 -28.17
N LYS A 269 13.26 16.77 -29.41
CA LYS A 269 13.23 15.66 -30.37
C LYS A 269 14.65 15.20 -30.74
N GLY A 270 14.90 13.89 -30.70
CA GLY A 270 16.16 13.31 -31.15
C GLY A 270 16.48 13.68 -32.60
N GLY A 271 17.70 14.18 -32.85
CA GLY A 271 18.16 14.68 -34.15
C GLY A 271 17.99 16.19 -34.38
N SER A 272 17.35 16.92 -33.47
CA SER A 272 17.25 18.39 -33.53
C SER A 272 18.61 19.08 -33.32
N SER A 273 18.80 20.24 -33.95
CA SER A 273 19.96 21.12 -33.78
C SER A 273 19.72 22.11 -32.65
N PHE A 274 20.54 22.04 -31.60
CA PHE A 274 20.46 22.91 -30.43
C PHE A 274 21.61 23.93 -30.44
N THR A 275 21.30 25.23 -30.52
CA THR A 275 22.30 26.30 -30.44
C THR A 275 22.15 27.08 -29.14
N TYR A 276 23.25 27.40 -28.45
CA TYR A 276 23.22 28.25 -27.27
C TYR A 276 24.31 29.32 -27.29
N THR A 277 24.07 30.41 -26.56
CA THR A 277 25.03 31.49 -26.26
C THR A 277 25.02 31.76 -24.77
N ALA A 278 26.18 31.66 -24.13
CA ALA A 278 26.38 31.91 -22.71
C ALA A 278 27.12 33.24 -22.50
N SER A 279 26.67 34.08 -21.56
CA SER A 279 27.33 35.32 -21.19
C SER A 279 27.12 35.70 -19.73
N LYS A 280 28.06 36.46 -19.15
CA LYS A 280 27.95 37.02 -17.79
C LYS A 280 28.68 38.36 -17.74
N GLU A 281 28.01 39.38 -17.21
CA GLU A 281 28.59 40.72 -17.10
C GLU A 281 29.84 40.69 -16.21
N ASP A 282 30.92 41.37 -16.63
CA ASP A 282 32.24 41.45 -15.98
C ASP A 282 33.09 40.16 -15.92
N TYR A 283 32.69 39.08 -16.61
CA TYR A 283 33.43 37.83 -16.72
C TYR A 283 33.85 37.55 -18.17
N THR A 284 34.93 36.81 -18.36
CA THR A 284 35.39 36.37 -19.68
C THR A 284 35.65 34.88 -19.72
N PHE A 285 35.34 34.23 -20.83
CA PHE A 285 35.74 32.85 -21.12
C PHE A 285 37.22 32.81 -21.56
N ASP A 286 37.78 31.60 -21.62
CA ASP A 286 39.13 31.36 -22.15
C ASP A 286 39.36 32.07 -23.49
N GLY A 287 40.37 32.94 -23.53
CA GLY A 287 40.67 33.79 -24.70
C GLY A 287 40.13 35.22 -24.64
N GLY A 288 39.43 35.62 -23.57
CA GLY A 288 39.07 37.02 -23.29
C GLY A 288 37.79 37.51 -23.98
N VAL A 289 36.93 36.59 -24.42
CA VAL A 289 35.61 36.90 -24.99
C VAL A 289 34.54 36.91 -23.89
N THR A 290 33.56 37.82 -24.01
CA THR A 290 32.50 38.04 -23.02
C THR A 290 31.30 37.12 -23.19
N GLU A 291 31.20 36.44 -24.34
CA GLU A 291 30.13 35.50 -24.68
C GLU A 291 30.73 34.27 -25.39
N SER A 292 30.11 33.10 -25.21
CA SER A 292 30.50 31.84 -25.85
C SER A 292 29.28 31.19 -26.51
N THR A 293 29.38 30.83 -27.80
CA THR A 293 28.29 30.23 -28.58
C THR A 293 28.70 28.89 -29.15
N ASP A 294 27.82 27.89 -29.08
CA ASP A 294 28.04 26.58 -29.70
C ASP A 294 26.72 25.95 -30.21
N THR A 295 26.84 25.00 -31.13
CA THR A 295 25.71 24.27 -31.74
C THR A 295 25.94 22.76 -31.68
N VAL A 296 25.00 22.02 -31.10
CA VAL A 296 25.07 20.59 -30.83
C VAL A 296 23.85 19.87 -31.41
N THR A 297 24.03 18.69 -31.99
CA THR A 297 22.91 17.83 -32.41
C THR A 297 22.48 16.92 -31.27
N ILE A 298 21.18 16.81 -31.00
CA ILE A 298 20.67 16.07 -29.84
C ILE A 298 20.57 14.57 -30.12
N GLU A 299 21.32 13.79 -29.35
CA GLU A 299 21.32 12.32 -29.30
C GLU A 299 20.92 11.82 -27.89
N ASP A 300 20.92 10.50 -27.70
CA ASP A 300 20.57 9.86 -26.41
C ASP A 300 21.50 10.36 -25.28
N HIS A 301 20.91 10.94 -24.22
CA HIS A 301 21.60 11.56 -23.08
C HIS A 301 22.59 12.70 -23.42
N THR A 302 22.16 13.68 -24.23
CA THR A 302 23.00 14.85 -24.58
C THR A 302 23.21 15.80 -23.39
N THR A 303 24.45 15.88 -22.89
CA THR A 303 24.89 16.90 -21.91
C THR A 303 25.83 17.91 -22.56
N ILE A 304 25.51 19.19 -22.49
CA ILE A 304 26.31 20.30 -23.01
C ILE A 304 27.02 20.96 -21.84
N THR A 305 28.34 21.07 -21.89
CA THR A 305 29.12 21.75 -20.83
C THR A 305 29.60 23.10 -21.32
N VAL A 306 29.19 24.16 -20.64
CA VAL A 306 29.63 25.52 -20.96
C VAL A 306 31.05 25.73 -20.43
N PRO A 307 31.99 26.27 -21.24
CA PRO A 307 33.36 26.52 -20.80
C PRO A 307 33.42 27.43 -19.55
N ALA A 308 34.42 27.21 -18.70
CA ALA A 308 34.60 27.98 -17.47
C ALA A 308 34.80 29.49 -17.72
N MET A 309 34.21 30.32 -16.86
CA MET A 309 34.33 31.77 -16.91
C MET A 309 35.27 32.29 -15.83
N THR A 310 36.05 33.32 -16.14
CA THR A 310 36.98 33.96 -15.20
C THR A 310 36.55 35.39 -14.90
N LEU A 311 36.48 35.75 -13.62
CA LEU A 311 36.16 37.11 -13.15
C LEU A 311 37.30 38.08 -13.52
N THR A 312 36.96 39.23 -14.12
CA THR A 312 37.98 40.18 -14.60
C THR A 312 38.26 41.36 -13.66
N LYS A 313 37.58 41.48 -12.51
CA LYS A 313 37.71 42.65 -11.62
C LYS A 313 37.45 42.35 -10.13
N ASP A 314 38.22 43.00 -9.25
CA ASP A 314 38.08 42.87 -7.78
C ASP A 314 36.74 43.45 -7.26
N LEU A 315 36.02 42.66 -6.46
CA LEU A 315 34.66 42.92 -5.97
C LEU A 315 34.61 43.94 -4.81
N GLY A 316 34.05 45.11 -5.09
CA GLY A 316 33.43 46.00 -4.10
C GLY A 316 31.93 46.07 -4.35
N ILE A 317 31.10 45.80 -3.33
CA ILE A 317 29.64 45.76 -3.46
C ILE A 317 29.09 47.18 -3.66
N SER A 318 28.39 47.38 -4.78
CA SER A 318 27.56 48.56 -5.09
C SER A 318 26.12 48.29 -4.66
N ALA A 319 25.38 49.35 -4.31
CA ALA A 319 24.11 49.28 -3.58
C ALA A 319 22.88 48.89 -4.42
N ASP A 320 23.02 48.58 -5.71
CA ASP A 320 21.89 48.66 -6.64
C ASP A 320 21.51 47.38 -7.42
N ASP A 321 22.14 46.21 -7.22
CA ASP A 321 21.70 44.97 -7.90
C ASP A 321 21.71 43.72 -6.99
N LEU A 322 20.71 42.86 -7.22
CA LEU A 322 20.25 41.73 -6.40
C LEU A 322 21.29 40.60 -6.19
N VAL A 323 21.17 39.94 -5.04
CA VAL A 323 21.89 38.77 -4.47
C VAL A 323 23.12 39.11 -3.60
N TYR A 324 22.96 38.86 -2.30
CA TYR A 324 23.94 39.04 -1.24
C TYR A 324 24.60 37.70 -0.89
N TYR A 325 25.93 37.65 -0.99
CA TYR A 325 26.83 36.67 -0.36
C TYR A 325 26.77 35.22 -0.87
N GLU A 326 27.74 34.85 -1.71
CA GLU A 326 28.20 33.48 -1.94
C GLU A 326 29.48 33.29 -1.10
N ASN A 327 29.55 32.26 -0.25
CA ASN A 327 30.78 31.97 0.48
C ASN A 327 31.33 30.61 0.11
N THR A 328 32.58 30.65 -0.33
CA THR A 328 33.47 29.49 -0.42
C THR A 328 33.85 29.05 1.00
N PHE A 329 33.03 28.20 1.62
CA PHE A 329 33.56 27.35 2.69
C PHE A 329 34.71 26.54 2.07
N GLY A 330 35.94 26.66 2.60
CA GLY A 330 37.07 25.90 2.05
C GLY A 330 36.74 24.41 1.99
N GLU A 331 36.78 23.83 0.78
CA GLU A 331 36.30 22.48 0.38
C GLU A 331 34.78 22.28 0.23
N GLY A 332 34.00 23.34 -0.04
CA GLY A 332 32.68 23.24 -0.67
C GLY A 332 31.50 22.79 0.20
N SER A 333 31.69 22.55 1.51
CA SER A 333 30.61 22.19 2.45
C SER A 333 30.96 22.52 3.91
N MET A 334 29.96 22.76 4.78
CA MET A 334 30.16 22.71 6.24
C MET A 334 29.85 21.30 6.75
N SER A 335 30.88 20.46 6.97
CA SER A 335 30.70 19.05 7.36
C SER A 335 31.18 18.74 8.79
N MET A 336 30.42 17.91 9.53
CA MET A 336 30.76 17.48 10.91
C MET A 336 30.83 15.96 11.10
N ALA A 337 32.05 15.42 11.18
CA ALA A 337 32.27 13.96 11.36
C ALA A 337 32.39 13.49 12.83
N LYS A 338 32.85 14.31 13.80
CA LYS A 338 33.02 13.92 15.22
C LYS A 338 32.24 14.83 16.20
N SER A 339 32.09 14.39 17.45
CA SER A 339 31.35 15.06 18.53
C SER A 339 32.03 16.37 18.97
N ASP A 340 31.73 17.47 18.27
CA ASP A 340 32.19 18.83 18.58
C ASP A 340 31.10 19.87 18.28
N ARG A 341 31.36 21.14 18.59
CA ARG A 341 30.52 22.30 18.22
C ARG A 341 31.24 23.10 17.14
N LEU A 342 30.56 23.41 16.04
CA LEU A 342 31.09 24.29 15.00
C LEU A 342 30.26 25.58 14.95
N SER A 343 30.95 26.71 15.11
CA SER A 343 30.38 28.04 14.99
C SER A 343 31.07 28.74 13.84
N TYR A 344 30.31 29.14 12.82
CA TYR A 344 30.82 29.94 11.71
C TYR A 344 30.34 31.39 11.88
N LYS A 345 31.30 32.29 12.10
CA LYS A 345 31.05 33.73 12.13
C LYS A 345 31.17 34.29 10.72
N LEU A 346 30.15 34.99 10.27
CA LEU A 346 30.21 35.72 9.01
C LEU A 346 31.27 36.83 9.12
N LEU A 347 32.17 36.94 8.12
CA LEU A 347 33.27 37.91 8.11
C LEU A 347 32.78 39.37 8.09
N LYS A 348 31.57 39.59 7.54
CA LYS A 348 30.86 40.87 7.53
C LYS A 348 29.37 40.58 7.76
N LYS A 349 28.68 41.49 8.44
CA LYS A 349 27.22 41.40 8.64
C LYS A 349 26.50 41.45 7.30
N ILE A 350 25.45 40.66 7.16
CA ILE A 350 24.54 40.72 6.02
C ILE A 350 23.30 41.46 6.50
N ASP A 351 23.10 42.69 6.03
CA ASP A 351 21.86 43.43 6.27
C ASP A 351 20.77 42.84 5.37
N LEU A 352 19.65 42.45 5.95
CA LEU A 352 18.54 41.86 5.21
C LEU A 352 17.60 42.96 4.71
N PRO A 353 17.09 42.89 3.46
CA PRO A 353 15.98 43.74 3.02
C PRO A 353 14.68 43.44 3.79
N GLU A 354 13.65 44.27 3.58
CA GLU A 354 12.34 44.18 4.27
C GLU A 354 11.74 42.77 4.20
N VAL A 355 11.90 42.09 3.07
CA VAL A 355 11.61 40.67 2.91
C VAL A 355 12.82 39.99 2.27
N SER A 356 13.23 38.85 2.82
CA SER A 356 14.36 38.04 2.33
C SER A 356 13.99 36.57 2.34
N THR A 357 14.48 35.82 1.35
CA THR A 357 14.45 34.36 1.35
C THR A 357 15.85 33.85 1.61
N MET A 358 15.93 32.81 2.43
CA MET A 358 17.14 32.07 2.71
C MET A 358 16.92 30.62 2.31
N SER A 359 17.80 30.07 1.50
CA SER A 359 17.77 28.65 1.12
C SER A 359 19.07 27.97 1.50
N PHE A 360 19.00 26.69 1.84
CA PHE A 360 20.16 25.84 2.07
C PHE A 360 19.76 24.36 2.05
N THR A 361 20.75 23.52 1.78
CA THR A 361 20.62 22.06 1.76
C THR A 361 21.15 21.50 3.08
N LEU A 362 20.33 20.75 3.80
CA LEU A 362 20.70 20.06 5.03
C LEU A 362 20.73 18.55 4.80
N SER A 363 21.89 17.91 4.94
CA SER A 363 21.98 16.45 4.89
C SER A 363 22.29 15.85 6.26
N VAL A 364 21.53 14.83 6.66
CA VAL A 364 21.69 14.08 7.92
C VAL A 364 21.79 12.58 7.62
N SER A 365 22.93 11.96 7.90
CA SER A 365 23.16 10.52 7.60
C SER A 365 22.63 9.54 8.67
N ASP A 366 22.41 8.28 8.27
CA ASP A 366 21.70 7.26 9.04
C ASP A 366 22.57 6.56 10.11
N LYS A 367 22.28 6.77 11.41
CA LYS A 367 22.77 5.97 12.57
C LYS A 367 21.83 6.08 13.79
N GLU A 368 21.87 5.08 14.68
CA GLU A 368 21.02 4.97 15.88
C GLU A 368 21.23 6.10 16.92
N ARG A 369 20.10 6.63 17.45
CA ARG A 369 19.97 7.64 18.52
C ARG A 369 20.72 8.96 18.27
N THR A 370 20.32 9.67 17.22
CA THR A 370 20.98 10.90 16.78
C THR A 370 20.09 12.13 16.88
N GLN A 371 20.66 13.23 17.38
CA GLN A 371 20.12 14.57 17.21
C GLN A 371 21.17 15.45 16.53
N ALA A 372 20.73 16.19 15.52
CA ALA A 372 21.49 17.22 14.84
C ALA A 372 20.75 18.54 14.98
N THR A 373 21.45 19.64 15.26
CA THR A 373 20.84 20.95 15.40
C THR A 373 21.63 22.01 14.63
N ILE A 374 20.91 22.78 13.82
CA ILE A 374 21.41 23.97 13.12
C ILE A 374 20.69 25.19 13.67
N MET A 375 21.41 26.27 13.91
CA MET A 375 20.86 27.55 14.34
C MET A 375 21.46 28.70 13.55
N ILE A 376 20.61 29.62 13.15
CA ILE A 376 20.94 30.83 12.41
C ILE A 376 20.60 32.01 13.30
N LYS A 377 21.58 32.92 13.49
CA LYS A 377 21.51 33.99 14.49
C LYS A 377 21.61 35.39 13.90
N ASN A 378 20.88 36.32 14.52
CA ASN A 378 20.96 37.76 14.24
C ASN A 378 22.14 38.47 14.96
N LYS A 379 22.52 39.65 14.45
CA LYS A 379 23.48 40.74 14.80
C LYS A 379 24.23 40.75 16.13
N ASN A 380 23.67 40.20 17.21
CA ASN A 380 24.14 40.43 18.59
C ASN A 380 24.74 39.17 19.26
N ALA A 381 24.86 38.06 18.55
CA ALA A 381 25.31 36.80 19.15
C ALA A 381 26.84 36.69 19.30
N THR A 382 27.31 36.64 20.55
CA THR A 382 28.62 36.04 20.90
C THR A 382 28.59 34.52 20.64
N ASP A 383 29.76 33.85 20.56
CA ASP A 383 29.98 32.43 20.18
C ASP A 383 29.17 31.34 20.93
N VAL A 384 28.25 31.71 21.82
CA VAL A 384 27.50 30.81 22.72
C VAL A 384 26.00 31.13 22.70
N THR A 385 25.17 30.11 22.47
CA THR A 385 23.72 30.14 22.71
C THR A 385 23.44 30.42 24.18
N LYS A 386 22.55 31.37 24.46
CA LYS A 386 22.08 31.65 25.82
C LYS A 386 20.78 30.88 26.06
N LYS A 387 20.51 30.58 27.32
CA LYS A 387 19.18 30.13 27.76
C LYS A 387 18.17 31.23 27.42
N ASP A 388 16.99 30.86 26.92
CA ASP A 388 15.91 31.76 26.52
C ASP A 388 16.26 32.73 25.37
N ASP A 389 17.15 32.29 24.47
CA ASP A 389 17.55 33.06 23.28
C ASP A 389 16.41 33.05 22.26
N THR A 390 15.80 34.21 22.01
CA THR A 390 14.60 34.35 21.17
C THR A 390 14.92 34.89 19.77
N ASP A 391 16.19 35.17 19.47
CA ASP A 391 16.64 35.81 18.22
C ASP A 391 17.25 34.80 17.23
N ILE A 392 16.70 33.58 17.22
CA ILE A 392 17.24 32.46 16.45
C ILE A 392 16.17 31.76 15.62
N ILE A 393 16.61 31.26 14.48
CA ILE A 393 15.89 30.29 13.66
C ILE A 393 16.69 29.00 13.71
N GLY A 394 16.06 27.88 14.01
CA GLY A 394 16.76 26.61 14.15
C GLY A 394 16.02 25.42 13.60
N PHE A 395 16.78 24.37 13.35
CA PHE A 395 16.35 23.11 12.77
C PHE A 395 16.94 21.98 13.59
N GLN A 396 16.10 21.04 14.02
CA GLN A 396 16.53 19.89 14.81
C GLN A 396 15.99 18.60 14.20
N SER A 397 16.89 17.69 13.84
CA SER A 397 16.55 16.31 13.48
C SER A 397 16.41 15.49 14.77
N ILE A 398 15.30 14.76 14.88
CA ILE A 398 14.94 13.95 16.05
C ILE A 398 14.70 12.52 15.60
N THR A 399 15.74 11.68 15.62
CA THR A 399 15.60 10.26 15.20
C THR A 399 14.71 9.42 16.09
N ALA A 400 14.45 9.83 17.33
CA ALA A 400 13.52 9.10 18.21
C ALA A 400 12.06 9.23 17.76
N ASP A 401 11.72 10.35 17.13
CA ASP A 401 10.38 10.68 16.65
C ASP A 401 10.31 10.63 15.12
N ASP A 402 11.39 10.18 14.47
CA ASP A 402 11.63 10.18 13.02
C ASP A 402 11.17 11.46 12.29
N THR A 403 11.55 12.62 12.81
CA THR A 403 11.11 13.92 12.26
C THR A 403 12.23 14.95 12.17
N LEU A 404 12.05 15.91 11.24
CA LEU A 404 12.78 17.16 11.20
C LEU A 404 11.87 18.30 11.68
N VAL A 405 12.35 19.07 12.66
CA VAL A 405 11.59 20.15 13.30
C VAL A 405 12.25 21.50 13.06
N ALA A 406 11.48 22.49 12.59
CA ALA A 406 11.88 23.89 12.57
C ALA A 406 11.38 24.59 13.84
N PHE A 407 12.16 25.55 14.36
CA PHE A 407 11.80 26.30 15.56
C PHE A 407 12.30 27.75 15.58
N THR A 408 11.59 28.61 16.31
CA THR A 408 12.04 29.95 16.69
C THR A 408 12.21 30.04 18.21
N GLY A 409 13.38 30.52 18.63
CA GLY A 409 13.78 30.63 20.02
C GLY A 409 14.22 29.31 20.70
N PHE A 410 15.22 29.40 21.57
CA PHE A 410 15.79 28.29 22.32
C PHE A 410 15.67 28.52 23.83
N LYS A 411 15.01 27.59 24.53
CA LYS A 411 14.81 27.65 25.99
C LYS A 411 15.98 27.08 26.78
N GLY A 412 16.84 26.27 26.15
CA GLY A 412 17.92 25.54 26.83
C GLY A 412 17.40 24.43 27.77
N ASP A 413 18.31 23.65 28.35
CA ASP A 413 17.94 22.45 29.11
C ASP A 413 17.16 22.75 30.41
N ASN A 414 16.23 21.84 30.74
CA ASN A 414 15.44 21.79 31.97
C ASN A 414 16.29 21.58 33.24
N GLY A 415 17.07 22.57 33.67
CA GLY A 415 17.55 22.68 35.06
C GLY A 415 19.03 22.99 35.30
N SER A 416 19.86 23.20 34.29
CA SER A 416 21.28 23.58 34.47
C SER A 416 21.53 25.03 34.01
N ALA A 417 22.26 25.81 34.80
CA ALA A 417 22.50 27.24 34.55
C ALA A 417 23.58 27.52 33.49
N GLN A 418 24.22 26.49 32.93
CA GLN A 418 25.18 26.58 31.83
C GLN A 418 25.24 25.27 31.04
N SER A 419 24.45 25.12 29.98
CA SER A 419 24.72 24.11 28.95
C SER A 419 24.19 24.54 27.58
N GLY A 420 25.12 24.76 26.63
CA GLY A 420 24.81 25.15 25.25
C GLY A 420 24.34 23.99 24.36
N LEU A 421 24.17 24.29 23.07
CA LEU A 421 23.88 23.38 21.95
C LEU A 421 24.42 21.93 22.12
N ASN A 422 23.58 20.94 21.75
CA ASN A 422 23.92 19.52 21.57
C ASN A 422 24.08 18.66 22.83
N GLN A 423 23.20 18.79 23.81
CA GLN A 423 23.12 17.85 24.95
C GLN A 423 21.95 16.88 24.77
N TYR A 424 22.03 15.65 25.30
CA TYR A 424 21.00 14.60 25.16
C TYR A 424 19.56 15.08 25.45
N ASN A 425 19.43 16.04 26.35
CA ASN A 425 18.18 16.67 26.82
C ASN A 425 17.78 17.95 26.04
N ALA A 426 18.50 18.29 24.97
CA ALA A 426 18.19 19.44 24.10
C ALA A 426 17.10 19.15 23.06
N VAL A 427 16.66 17.89 22.93
CA VAL A 427 15.49 17.53 22.12
C VAL A 427 14.27 18.28 22.65
N GLY A 428 13.60 19.05 21.80
CA GLY A 428 12.41 19.79 22.22
C GLY A 428 12.68 21.07 23.03
N ALA A 429 13.95 21.47 23.21
CA ALA A 429 14.34 22.61 24.06
C ALA A 429 14.16 23.99 23.37
N TYR A 430 13.04 24.18 22.68
CA TYR A 430 12.70 25.38 21.90
C TYR A 430 11.36 26.01 22.34
N THR A 431 11.10 27.24 21.90
CA THR A 431 9.88 27.98 22.29
C THR A 431 8.72 27.76 21.34
N ASN A 432 8.95 27.96 20.05
CA ASN A 432 7.93 27.79 19.00
C ASN A 432 8.46 26.81 17.97
N SER A 433 7.71 25.79 17.58
CA SER A 433 8.19 24.75 16.69
C SER A 433 7.10 24.11 15.84
N ALA A 434 7.48 23.56 14.70
CA ALA A 434 6.63 22.73 13.86
C ALA A 434 7.44 21.65 13.15
N VAL A 435 6.84 20.47 12.95
CA VAL A 435 7.42 19.39 12.14
C VAL A 435 7.38 19.81 10.67
N ILE A 436 8.52 19.73 10.00
CA ILE A 436 8.69 20.12 8.59
C ILE A 436 9.05 18.93 7.68
N ALA A 437 9.41 17.78 8.24
CA ALA A 437 9.50 16.51 7.52
C ALA A 437 9.18 15.33 8.46
N ASP A 438 8.50 14.30 7.95
CA ASP A 438 8.17 13.05 8.67
C ASP A 438 9.28 11.99 8.51
N ARG A 439 10.52 12.47 8.40
CA ARG A 439 11.75 11.67 8.47
C ARG A 439 12.83 12.50 9.16
N ALA A 440 13.68 11.87 9.95
CA ALA A 440 14.78 12.54 10.64
C ALA A 440 16.10 12.57 9.83
N THR A 441 16.23 11.70 8.83
CA THR A 441 17.46 11.49 8.06
C THR A 441 17.23 11.64 6.55
N GLY A 442 18.31 11.88 5.81
CA GLY A 442 18.29 12.17 4.38
C GLY A 442 18.77 13.60 4.08
N THR A 443 18.58 14.01 2.84
CA THR A 443 18.82 15.39 2.38
C THR A 443 17.51 16.15 2.40
N PHE A 444 17.59 17.40 2.86
CA PHE A 444 16.46 18.30 3.05
C PHE A 444 16.80 19.65 2.42
N ASP A 445 16.04 20.04 1.41
CA ASP A 445 16.10 21.40 0.86
C ASP A 445 15.18 22.29 1.70
N ILE A 446 15.76 23.31 2.33
CA ILE A 446 15.05 24.16 3.28
C ILE A 446 15.03 25.59 2.76
N GLU A 447 13.83 26.16 2.64
CA GLU A 447 13.60 27.56 2.30
C GLU A 447 12.97 28.27 3.51
N VAL A 448 13.54 29.41 3.91
CA VAL A 448 13.08 30.24 5.02
C VAL A 448 12.79 31.64 4.50
N ILE A 449 11.54 32.10 4.65
CA ILE A 449 11.12 33.44 4.26
C ILE A 449 11.02 34.32 5.51
N LEU A 450 11.73 35.45 5.46
CA LEU A 450 11.89 36.42 6.54
C LEU A 450 11.22 37.73 6.15
N SER A 451 10.32 38.26 6.97
CA SER A 451 9.69 39.58 6.78
C SER A 451 9.84 40.50 7.99
N GLN A 452 10.48 41.66 7.82
CA GLN A 452 10.75 42.62 8.89
C GLN A 452 9.48 43.26 9.44
N SER A 453 8.40 43.32 8.67
CA SER A 453 7.08 43.80 9.09
C SER A 453 6.12 42.68 9.48
N GLY A 454 6.31 41.45 8.99
CA GLY A 454 5.45 40.30 9.31
C GLY A 454 5.58 39.80 10.75
N ASP A 455 4.52 39.18 11.28
CA ASP A 455 4.47 38.59 12.63
C ASP A 455 4.89 37.11 12.66
N VAL A 456 5.21 36.52 11.51
CA VAL A 456 5.61 35.12 11.36
C VAL A 456 6.83 34.96 10.43
N ILE A 457 7.52 33.83 10.59
CA ILE A 457 8.55 33.30 9.69
C ILE A 457 7.99 32.06 9.02
N THR A 458 8.14 31.97 7.70
CA THR A 458 7.67 30.83 6.92
C THR A 458 8.83 29.90 6.61
N VAL A 459 8.66 28.61 6.84
CA VAL A 459 9.65 27.57 6.54
C VAL A 459 9.02 26.55 5.60
N LYS A 460 9.72 26.20 4.52
CA LYS A 460 9.34 25.15 3.58
C LYS A 460 10.39 24.05 3.53
N CYS A 461 9.94 22.80 3.52
CA CYS A 461 10.77 21.61 3.35
C CYS A 461 9.89 20.44 2.91
N ASP A 462 10.35 19.58 1.99
CA ASP A 462 9.64 18.38 1.52
C ASP A 462 8.15 18.59 1.20
N GLY A 463 7.81 19.70 0.53
CA GLY A 463 6.42 20.06 0.18
C GLY A 463 5.55 20.54 1.35
N LYS A 464 6.05 20.52 2.59
CA LYS A 464 5.39 21.10 3.77
C LYS A 464 5.76 22.57 3.93
N THR A 465 4.77 23.39 4.29
CA THR A 465 4.96 24.81 4.64
C THR A 465 4.44 25.06 6.06
N VAL A 466 5.27 25.62 6.93
CA VAL A 466 4.91 25.94 8.32
C VAL A 466 5.18 27.41 8.62
N ASN A 467 4.32 28.01 9.45
CA ASN A 467 4.49 29.38 9.95
C ASN A 467 4.83 29.35 11.43
N LEU A 468 5.97 29.95 11.79
CA LEU A 468 6.43 30.09 13.16
C LEU A 468 6.34 31.56 13.59
N PRO A 469 6.11 31.87 14.88
CA PRO A 469 6.18 33.24 15.37
C PRO A 469 7.52 33.89 15.04
N LYS A 470 7.49 35.16 14.64
CA LYS A 470 8.67 35.96 14.31
C LYS A 470 9.66 36.01 15.48
N VAL A 471 10.96 36.04 15.17
CA VAL A 471 12.02 36.37 16.14
C VAL A 471 12.09 37.89 16.35
N ASN A 472 12.61 38.36 17.49
CA ASN A 472 12.46 39.78 17.87
C ASN A 472 13.18 40.77 16.93
N ASP A 473 14.27 40.34 16.31
CA ASP A 473 15.02 41.10 15.31
C ASP A 473 15.32 40.14 14.14
N ILE A 474 15.08 40.57 12.91
CA ILE A 474 15.52 39.86 11.67
C ILE A 474 16.20 40.81 10.67
N SER A 475 16.65 41.98 11.11
CA SER A 475 17.21 43.00 10.23
C SER A 475 18.58 42.63 9.65
N SER A 476 19.26 41.62 10.19
CA SER A 476 20.57 41.17 9.69
C SER A 476 20.92 39.75 10.13
N LEU A 477 21.90 39.12 9.48
CA LEU A 477 22.47 37.83 9.84
C LEU A 477 23.91 37.97 10.33
N GLY A 478 24.25 37.26 11.41
CA GLY A 478 25.53 37.39 12.10
C GLY A 478 26.34 36.10 12.26
N ALA A 479 25.70 34.95 12.47
CA ALA A 479 26.38 33.67 12.67
C ALA A 479 25.50 32.46 12.35
N ILE A 480 26.14 31.36 11.96
CA ILE A 480 25.53 30.04 11.81
C ILE A 480 26.23 29.10 12.80
N HIS A 481 25.44 28.33 13.55
CA HIS A 481 25.92 27.35 14.52
C HIS A 481 25.38 25.97 14.18
N MET A 482 26.27 24.98 14.19
CA MET A 482 25.95 23.59 13.90
C MET A 482 26.44 22.69 15.01
N GLY A 483 25.74 21.56 15.18
CA GLY A 483 25.97 20.74 16.33
C GLY A 483 25.30 19.38 16.34
N LYS A 484 25.94 18.41 17.00
CA LYS A 484 25.39 17.06 17.19
C LYS A 484 25.75 16.45 18.55
N HIS A 485 24.90 15.56 19.05
CA HIS A 485 25.15 14.76 20.26
C HIS A 485 25.90 13.45 19.93
N GLU A 486 26.58 12.84 20.91
CA GLU A 486 27.54 11.72 20.77
C GLU A 486 27.15 10.63 19.74
N ASN A 487 28.17 10.14 19.00
CA ASN A 487 28.11 9.06 17.98
C ASN A 487 27.09 9.20 16.84
N ALA A 488 26.56 10.41 16.62
CA ALA A 488 25.57 10.69 15.59
C ALA A 488 26.09 11.00 14.18
N ALA A 489 25.20 10.76 13.21
CA ALA A 489 25.14 11.23 11.82
C ALA A 489 26.16 12.31 11.42
N GLN A 490 26.81 12.14 10.26
CA GLN A 490 27.37 13.26 9.52
C GLN A 490 26.24 14.23 9.16
N VAL A 491 26.45 15.50 9.51
CA VAL A 491 25.57 16.63 9.16
C VAL A 491 26.35 17.52 8.20
N THR A 492 25.78 17.82 7.05
CA THR A 492 26.30 18.84 6.13
C THR A 492 25.28 19.95 5.91
N LEU A 493 25.80 21.17 5.81
CA LEU A 493 25.07 22.33 5.35
C LEU A 493 25.74 22.80 4.05
N ASP A 494 24.98 22.77 2.97
CA ASP A 494 25.40 23.07 1.61
C ASP A 494 24.49 24.17 1.02
N ASP A 495 24.93 24.84 -0.05
CA ASP A 495 24.12 25.79 -0.85
C ASP A 495 23.42 26.93 -0.07
N PHE A 496 24.08 27.47 0.96
CA PHE A 496 23.51 28.56 1.76
C PHE A 496 23.43 29.88 0.96
N LEU A 497 22.22 30.30 0.61
CA LEU A 497 21.93 31.47 -0.22
C LEU A 497 20.94 32.41 0.48
N VAL A 498 21.12 33.72 0.31
CA VAL A 498 20.17 34.75 0.74
C VAL A 498 19.83 35.67 -0.43
N TYR A 499 18.55 35.74 -0.79
CA TYR A 499 18.06 36.50 -1.94
C TYR A 499 16.75 37.23 -1.63
N LYS A 500 16.38 38.19 -2.48
CA LYS A 500 15.07 38.85 -2.39
C LYS A 500 14.03 37.88 -2.99
N PRO A 501 12.93 37.53 -2.29
CA PRO A 501 11.90 36.69 -2.86
C PRO A 501 11.27 37.36 -4.08
N ASP A 502 10.85 36.55 -5.06
CA ASP A 502 9.93 37.03 -6.08
C ASP A 502 8.61 37.39 -5.39
N GLU A 503 8.32 38.68 -5.35
CA GLU A 503 7.12 39.25 -4.72
C GLU A 503 5.82 38.79 -5.41
N ASN A 504 5.93 38.26 -6.63
CA ASN A 504 4.83 37.72 -7.42
C ASN A 504 4.67 36.20 -7.31
N PHE A 505 5.60 35.48 -6.66
CA PHE A 505 5.49 34.03 -6.58
C PHE A 505 4.37 33.59 -5.64
N VAL A 506 3.54 32.67 -6.11
CA VAL A 506 2.47 32.03 -5.35
C VAL A 506 2.54 30.52 -5.61
N SER A 507 2.90 29.75 -4.59
CA SER A 507 2.86 28.28 -4.69
C SER A 507 1.42 27.80 -4.61
N MET A 508 1.05 26.85 -5.46
CA MET A 508 -0.25 26.19 -5.43
C MET A 508 -0.08 24.73 -5.01
N ALA A 509 -0.91 24.26 -4.10
CA ALA A 509 -0.92 22.88 -3.62
C ALA A 509 -2.30 22.26 -3.90
N GLY A 510 -2.30 21.02 -4.39
CA GLY A 510 -3.46 20.20 -4.71
C GLY A 510 -3.05 19.05 -5.63
N ASP A 511 -4.00 18.18 -5.97
CA ASP A 511 -3.72 17.01 -6.81
C ASP A 511 -3.34 17.42 -8.23
N THR A 512 -2.35 16.75 -8.82
CA THR A 512 -1.91 17.00 -10.20
C THR A 512 -2.52 16.03 -11.20
N GLU A 513 -3.15 14.96 -10.73
CA GLU A 513 -3.87 13.99 -11.56
C GLU A 513 -4.92 13.23 -10.76
N PHE A 514 -6.07 12.94 -11.37
CA PHE A 514 -7.11 12.06 -10.82
C PHE A 514 -8.10 11.60 -11.91
N ALA A 515 -8.91 10.60 -11.60
CA ALA A 515 -9.94 10.08 -12.50
C ALA A 515 -11.28 10.83 -12.34
N LYS A 516 -11.97 11.07 -13.45
CA LYS A 516 -13.42 11.38 -13.40
C LYS A 516 -14.24 10.09 -13.24
N ILE A 517 -15.29 10.14 -12.43
CA ILE A 517 -16.12 8.99 -12.07
C ILE A 517 -17.48 9.12 -12.74
N ALA A 518 -17.92 8.07 -13.45
CA ALA A 518 -19.21 8.05 -14.15
C ALA A 518 -20.39 8.35 -13.20
N GLY A 519 -21.30 9.24 -13.60
CA GLY A 519 -22.48 9.63 -12.83
C GLY A 519 -22.22 10.50 -11.60
N LYS A 520 -20.99 10.99 -11.40
CA LYS A 520 -20.58 11.74 -10.21
C LYS A 520 -19.72 12.95 -10.54
N THR A 521 -19.80 13.96 -9.68
CA THR A 521 -18.87 15.10 -9.71
C THR A 521 -17.77 14.85 -8.70
N VAL A 522 -16.53 14.75 -9.15
CA VAL A 522 -15.33 14.62 -8.32
C VAL A 522 -14.85 16.02 -7.93
N THR A 523 -14.51 16.23 -6.65
CA THR A 523 -13.98 17.51 -6.18
C THR A 523 -12.57 17.39 -5.63
N ARG A 524 -11.76 18.44 -5.83
CA ARG A 524 -10.40 18.57 -5.29
C ARG A 524 -10.17 19.98 -4.78
N THR A 525 -9.57 20.11 -3.60
CA THR A 525 -9.30 21.41 -2.98
C THR A 525 -7.87 21.81 -3.26
N TYR A 526 -7.72 22.99 -3.85
CA TYR A 526 -6.46 23.64 -4.09
C TYR A 526 -6.29 24.79 -3.12
N SER A 527 -5.06 25.00 -2.69
CA SER A 527 -4.70 26.11 -1.82
C SER A 527 -3.52 26.86 -2.40
N VAL A 528 -3.42 28.13 -2.08
CA VAL A 528 -2.29 28.97 -2.47
C VAL A 528 -1.58 29.55 -1.27
N SER A 529 -0.26 29.61 -1.37
CA SER A 529 0.61 30.27 -0.40
C SER A 529 1.50 31.27 -1.15
N PRO A 530 1.23 32.58 -1.03
CA PRO A 530 2.13 33.58 -1.61
C PRO A 530 3.47 33.57 -0.87
N ALA A 531 4.58 33.79 -1.59
CA ALA A 531 5.89 33.95 -0.97
C ALA A 531 5.92 35.13 0.01
N ILE A 532 5.16 36.19 -0.25
CA ILE A 532 5.02 37.36 0.62
C ILE A 532 3.53 37.57 0.93
N PRO A 533 3.03 37.20 2.13
CA PRO A 533 1.63 37.38 2.48
C PRO A 533 1.31 38.86 2.75
N VAL A 534 0.22 39.37 2.16
CA VAL A 534 -0.28 40.74 2.41
C VAL A 534 -1.58 40.65 3.23
N GLU A 535 -1.69 41.43 4.31
CA GLU A 535 -2.88 41.43 5.16
C GLU A 535 -4.14 41.82 4.37
N GLY A 536 -5.17 40.96 4.41
CA GLY A 536 -6.42 41.16 3.67
C GLY A 536 -6.37 40.78 2.17
N GLU A 537 -5.25 40.23 1.69
CA GLU A 537 -5.13 39.67 0.34
C GLU A 537 -6.10 38.51 0.14
N THR A 538 -6.80 38.52 -1.00
CA THR A 538 -7.65 37.41 -1.46
C THR A 538 -7.14 36.90 -2.80
N PHE A 539 -7.53 35.68 -3.16
CA PHE A 539 -7.17 35.07 -4.43
C PHE A 539 -8.43 34.80 -5.24
N THR A 540 -8.39 35.23 -6.50
CA THR A 540 -9.43 34.91 -7.49
C THR A 540 -9.04 33.64 -8.20
N TRP A 541 -9.86 32.60 -8.05
CA TRP A 541 -9.62 31.30 -8.66
C TRP A 541 -10.28 31.20 -10.03
N SER A 542 -9.57 30.59 -10.97
CA SER A 542 -10.05 30.27 -12.31
C SER A 542 -9.46 28.94 -12.78
N VAL A 543 -10.14 28.29 -13.71
CA VAL A 543 -9.65 27.09 -14.40
C VAL A 543 -9.74 27.31 -15.90
N SER A 544 -8.79 26.78 -16.66
CA SER A 544 -8.83 26.80 -18.13
C SER A 544 -10.14 26.22 -18.66
N GLU A 545 -10.67 26.76 -19.76
CA GLU A 545 -11.97 26.35 -20.30
C GLU A 545 -11.99 24.87 -20.69
N MET A 546 -12.80 24.09 -19.95
CA MET A 546 -13.14 22.70 -20.26
C MET A 546 -14.57 22.43 -19.80
N ALA A 547 -15.39 21.88 -20.70
CA ALA A 547 -16.79 21.57 -20.38
C ALA A 547 -16.86 20.55 -19.22
N GLY A 548 -17.76 20.79 -18.26
CA GLY A 548 -17.91 19.94 -17.07
C GLY A 548 -16.85 20.15 -15.99
N VAL A 549 -15.91 21.09 -16.17
CA VAL A 549 -14.90 21.44 -15.16
C VAL A 549 -15.11 22.87 -14.68
N SER A 550 -15.13 23.07 -13.36
CA SER A 550 -15.26 24.40 -12.76
C SER A 550 -14.45 24.50 -11.46
N ILE A 551 -14.10 25.71 -11.04
CA ILE A 551 -13.48 25.95 -9.73
C ILE A 551 -14.23 27.06 -9.01
N ASP A 552 -14.51 26.86 -7.73
CA ASP A 552 -15.13 27.89 -6.89
C ASP A 552 -14.07 28.86 -6.31
N GLN A 553 -14.53 29.94 -5.67
CA GLN A 553 -13.62 30.95 -5.11
C GLN A 553 -12.96 30.51 -3.78
N ASN A 554 -13.23 29.28 -3.31
CA ASN A 554 -12.52 28.66 -2.19
C ASN A 554 -11.42 27.70 -2.67
N GLY A 555 -11.17 27.61 -3.98
CA GLY A 555 -10.18 26.71 -4.57
C GLY A 555 -10.69 25.28 -4.74
N VAL A 556 -12.00 25.02 -4.71
CA VAL A 556 -12.56 23.69 -4.92
C VAL A 556 -12.83 23.48 -6.41
N LEU A 557 -11.96 22.70 -7.06
CA LEU A 557 -12.15 22.21 -8.43
C LEU A 557 -13.23 21.13 -8.41
N SER A 558 -14.20 21.20 -9.31
CA SER A 558 -15.29 20.26 -9.52
C SER A 558 -15.26 19.75 -10.96
N VAL A 559 -15.18 18.44 -11.12
CA VAL A 559 -15.13 17.74 -12.42
C VAL A 559 -16.33 16.83 -12.53
N GLU A 560 -17.25 17.15 -13.42
CA GLU A 560 -18.41 16.33 -13.76
C GLU A 560 -17.99 15.10 -14.58
N ASP A 561 -18.79 14.05 -14.52
CA ASP A 561 -18.58 12.82 -15.30
C ASP A 561 -18.58 13.06 -16.82
N THR A 562 -19.34 14.06 -17.27
CA THR A 562 -19.42 14.51 -18.66
C THR A 562 -18.19 15.28 -19.14
N ALA A 563 -17.26 15.64 -18.25
CA ALA A 563 -16.01 16.28 -18.64
C ALA A 563 -15.21 15.37 -19.60
N ALA A 564 -14.54 15.97 -20.58
CA ALA A 564 -13.59 15.23 -21.41
C ALA A 564 -12.31 14.96 -20.59
N ALA A 565 -11.65 13.83 -20.85
CA ALA A 565 -10.30 13.63 -20.33
C ALA A 565 -9.34 14.65 -20.98
N GLY A 566 -8.40 15.18 -20.20
CA GLY A 566 -7.47 16.20 -20.65
C GLY A 566 -6.82 16.94 -19.48
N THR A 567 -5.95 17.88 -19.81
CA THR A 567 -5.26 18.72 -18.82
C THR A 567 -6.00 20.04 -18.68
N VAL A 568 -6.24 20.46 -17.45
CA VAL A 568 -6.69 21.82 -17.13
C VAL A 568 -5.62 22.56 -16.33
N THR A 569 -5.55 23.87 -16.49
CA THR A 569 -4.71 24.73 -15.65
C THR A 569 -5.59 25.37 -14.60
N VAL A 570 -5.34 25.07 -13.33
CA VAL A 570 -5.91 25.79 -12.19
C VAL A 570 -5.04 27.01 -11.93
N SER A 571 -5.66 28.18 -11.84
CA SER A 571 -4.96 29.45 -11.58
C SER A 571 -5.60 30.17 -10.40
N ALA A 572 -4.76 30.81 -9.59
CA ALA A 572 -5.22 31.73 -8.55
C ALA A 572 -4.42 33.02 -8.64
N VAL A 573 -5.12 34.13 -8.82
CA VAL A 573 -4.53 35.46 -8.99
C VAL A 573 -4.81 36.30 -7.75
N SER A 574 -3.77 36.91 -7.19
CA SER A 574 -3.87 37.78 -6.03
C SER A 574 -4.69 39.05 -6.33
N SER A 575 -5.46 39.51 -5.34
CA SER A 575 -6.11 40.82 -5.36
C SER A 575 -5.13 42.00 -5.33
N VAL A 576 -3.85 41.76 -5.00
CA VAL A 576 -2.80 42.78 -4.83
C VAL A 576 -2.09 43.09 -6.16
N SER A 577 -1.85 42.08 -6.99
CA SER A 577 -1.18 42.22 -8.30
C SER A 577 -1.64 41.12 -9.26
N ALA A 578 -1.86 41.47 -10.52
CA ALA A 578 -2.18 40.50 -11.57
C ALA A 578 -1.00 39.58 -11.93
N ASP A 579 0.23 40.05 -11.68
CA ASP A 579 1.45 39.25 -11.89
C ASP A 579 1.69 38.27 -10.74
N LYS A 580 1.06 38.51 -9.57
CA LYS A 580 1.15 37.64 -8.40
C LYS A 580 0.13 36.51 -8.49
N LYS A 581 0.52 35.41 -9.13
CA LYS A 581 -0.38 34.29 -9.44
C LYS A 581 0.29 32.93 -9.23
N GLY A 582 -0.51 31.93 -8.91
CA GLY A 582 -0.11 30.52 -8.89
C GLY A 582 -0.84 29.78 -10.00
N GLU A 583 -0.16 28.87 -10.67
CA GLU A 583 -0.73 28.01 -11.72
C GLU A 583 -0.31 26.56 -11.47
N LEU A 584 -1.24 25.62 -11.67
CA LEU A 584 -1.01 24.19 -11.55
C LEU A 584 -1.72 23.45 -12.69
N GLU A 585 -0.98 22.61 -13.41
CA GLU A 585 -1.57 21.71 -14.39
C GLU A 585 -2.14 20.47 -13.70
N VAL A 586 -3.39 20.15 -14.02
CA VAL A 586 -4.17 19.06 -13.43
C VAL A 586 -4.63 18.16 -14.56
N ASN A 587 -4.19 16.90 -14.54
CA ASN A 587 -4.54 15.90 -15.53
C ASN A 587 -5.81 15.16 -15.12
N ILE A 588 -6.92 15.48 -15.79
CA ILE A 588 -8.19 14.77 -15.63
C ILE A 588 -8.19 13.58 -16.58
N ARG A 589 -8.27 12.38 -16.02
CA ARG A 589 -8.23 11.13 -16.80
C ARG A 589 -9.54 10.38 -16.69
N ASP A 590 -9.77 9.48 -17.63
CA ASP A 590 -10.83 8.48 -17.48
C ASP A 590 -10.44 7.45 -16.42
N PHE A 591 -11.45 6.94 -15.74
CA PHE A 591 -11.30 5.87 -14.79
C PHE A 591 -10.95 4.56 -15.50
N ALA A 592 -9.81 3.93 -15.15
CA ALA A 592 -9.30 2.77 -15.88
C ALA A 592 -9.35 1.47 -15.04
N ASN A 593 -8.74 1.45 -13.85
CA ASN A 593 -8.55 0.23 -13.07
C ASN A 593 -9.14 0.36 -11.67
N LEU A 594 -9.75 -0.72 -11.19
CA LEU A 594 -10.30 -0.85 -9.83
C LEU A 594 -9.57 -1.97 -9.11
N ILE A 595 -9.08 -1.71 -7.92
CA ILE A 595 -8.47 -2.70 -7.04
C ILE A 595 -9.42 -2.88 -5.84
N PRO A 596 -10.25 -3.94 -5.82
CA PRO A 596 -11.13 -4.21 -4.67
C PRO A 596 -10.40 -4.98 -3.57
N THR A 597 -10.64 -4.58 -2.33
CA THR A 597 -10.35 -5.38 -1.14
C THR A 597 -11.62 -6.12 -0.72
N VAL A 598 -11.54 -7.45 -0.61
CA VAL A 598 -12.69 -8.32 -0.33
C VAL A 598 -12.44 -9.22 0.86
N GLU A 599 -13.36 -9.19 1.83
CA GLU A 599 -13.47 -10.16 2.91
C GLU A 599 -14.38 -11.31 2.47
N TYR A 600 -13.88 -12.56 2.51
CA TYR A 600 -14.64 -13.76 2.18
C TYR A 600 -14.06 -15.01 2.87
N PRO A 601 -14.86 -16.05 3.14
CA PRO A 601 -14.35 -17.30 3.66
C PRO A 601 -13.69 -18.11 2.54
N LYS A 602 -12.47 -18.61 2.77
CA LYS A 602 -11.85 -19.60 1.87
C LYS A 602 -12.44 -21.01 2.01
N VAL A 603 -13.07 -21.31 3.15
CA VAL A 603 -13.61 -22.64 3.49
C VAL A 603 -14.98 -22.50 4.18
N MET A 604 -15.96 -23.34 3.83
CA MET A 604 -17.32 -23.35 4.43
C MET A 604 -17.88 -24.77 4.66
N ASN A 605 -18.73 -24.93 5.68
CA ASN A 605 -19.51 -26.15 5.84
C ASN A 605 -20.79 -26.19 5.00
N ILE A 606 -21.25 -27.39 4.64
CA ILE A 606 -22.54 -27.57 3.97
C ILE A 606 -23.66 -26.99 4.85
N GLY A 607 -24.56 -26.22 4.23
CA GLY A 607 -25.66 -25.54 4.91
C GLY A 607 -25.30 -24.19 5.51
N GLU A 608 -24.01 -23.85 5.62
CA GLU A 608 -23.58 -22.53 6.11
C GLU A 608 -23.90 -21.43 5.09
N SER A 609 -24.04 -20.22 5.60
CA SER A 609 -24.17 -19.02 4.79
C SER A 609 -23.19 -17.96 5.28
N ALA A 610 -22.50 -17.32 4.34
CA ALA A 610 -21.50 -16.31 4.60
C ALA A 610 -21.73 -15.09 3.71
N LYS A 611 -21.22 -13.93 4.13
CA LYS A 611 -21.32 -12.70 3.35
C LYS A 611 -19.95 -12.33 2.80
N LEU A 612 -19.84 -12.31 1.48
CA LEU A 612 -18.73 -11.68 0.77
C LEU A 612 -18.89 -10.15 0.88
N LYS A 613 -17.83 -9.46 1.28
CA LYS A 613 -17.89 -8.02 1.54
C LYS A 613 -16.73 -7.31 0.87
N VAL A 614 -17.05 -6.42 -0.07
CA VAL A 614 -16.09 -5.42 -0.54
C VAL A 614 -15.91 -4.40 0.58
N THR A 615 -14.70 -4.29 1.11
CA THR A 615 -14.36 -3.33 2.17
C THR A 615 -13.82 -2.03 1.62
N GLN A 616 -13.12 -2.11 0.49
CA GLN A 616 -12.52 -0.97 -0.17
C GLN A 616 -12.43 -1.22 -1.67
N ILE A 617 -12.55 -0.16 -2.47
CA ILE A 617 -12.22 -0.16 -3.89
C ILE A 617 -11.35 1.07 -4.13
N VAL A 618 -10.11 0.82 -4.56
CA VAL A 618 -9.15 1.87 -4.86
C VAL A 618 -9.01 2.01 -6.38
N ASP A 619 -8.96 3.24 -6.87
CA ASP A 619 -8.70 3.50 -8.29
C ASP A 619 -7.21 3.42 -8.65
N GLN A 620 -6.86 3.67 -9.91
CA GLN A 620 -5.47 3.61 -10.36
C GLN A 620 -4.56 4.73 -9.78
N TYR A 621 -5.12 5.73 -9.11
CA TYR A 621 -4.41 6.87 -8.52
C TYR A 621 -4.36 6.82 -6.99
N GLY A 622 -4.93 5.77 -6.38
CA GLY A 622 -4.94 5.58 -4.93
C GLY A 622 -6.18 6.14 -4.22
N ASP A 623 -7.16 6.66 -4.96
CA ASP A 623 -8.38 7.20 -4.37
C ASP A 623 -9.35 6.10 -3.96
N ASP A 624 -9.89 6.21 -2.74
CA ASP A 624 -10.99 5.35 -2.29
C ASP A 624 -12.28 5.76 -2.98
N VAL A 625 -12.77 4.88 -3.84
CA VAL A 625 -13.95 5.09 -4.67
C VAL A 625 -15.07 4.11 -4.36
N THR A 626 -14.99 3.45 -3.20
CA THR A 626 -15.92 2.39 -2.77
C THR A 626 -17.38 2.82 -2.86
N GLU A 627 -17.69 4.06 -2.47
CA GLU A 627 -19.06 4.60 -2.42
C GLU A 627 -19.72 4.77 -3.81
N TYR A 628 -18.93 4.72 -4.88
CA TYR A 628 -19.39 4.95 -6.25
C TYR A 628 -19.75 3.67 -7.00
N PHE A 629 -19.44 2.51 -6.44
CA PHE A 629 -19.73 1.22 -7.08
C PHE A 629 -20.81 0.46 -6.33
N SER A 630 -21.59 -0.30 -7.08
CA SER A 630 -22.54 -1.29 -6.55
C SER A 630 -22.08 -2.66 -7.01
N PRO A 631 -21.17 -3.31 -6.26
CA PRO A 631 -20.59 -4.58 -6.66
C PRO A 631 -21.67 -5.65 -6.82
N THR A 632 -21.55 -6.46 -7.87
CA THR A 632 -22.43 -7.60 -8.10
C THR A 632 -21.65 -8.91 -8.04
N TRP A 633 -22.30 -9.95 -7.55
CA TRP A 633 -21.70 -11.26 -7.33
C TRP A 633 -22.34 -12.31 -8.24
N SER A 634 -21.54 -13.26 -8.71
CA SER A 634 -22.01 -14.45 -9.42
C SER A 634 -21.17 -15.67 -9.06
N ILE A 635 -21.65 -16.85 -9.44
CA ILE A 635 -20.96 -18.12 -9.25
C ILE A 635 -21.01 -18.85 -10.59
N ASP A 636 -19.95 -19.55 -10.95
CA ASP A 636 -19.94 -20.30 -12.21
C ASP A 636 -21.03 -21.40 -12.22
N ASP A 637 -21.66 -21.56 -13.39
CA ASP A 637 -22.63 -22.62 -13.73
C ASP A 637 -23.99 -22.65 -13.00
N VAL A 638 -24.38 -21.62 -12.21
CA VAL A 638 -25.72 -21.58 -11.57
C VAL A 638 -26.28 -20.14 -11.54
N PRO A 639 -27.57 -19.91 -11.89
CA PRO A 639 -28.16 -18.58 -11.82
C PRO A 639 -28.21 -18.05 -10.37
N SER A 640 -27.90 -16.76 -10.21
CA SER A 640 -28.00 -16.04 -8.94
C SER A 640 -29.45 -16.05 -8.40
N LEU A 641 -29.58 -16.19 -7.08
CA LEU A 641 -30.86 -16.10 -6.38
C LEU A 641 -31.18 -14.61 -6.19
N ASP A 642 -31.93 -14.02 -7.12
CA ASP A 642 -32.49 -12.67 -6.94
C ASP A 642 -33.97 -12.81 -6.57
N THR A 643 -34.26 -12.89 -5.26
CA THR A 643 -35.63 -12.71 -4.74
C THR A 643 -35.94 -11.25 -4.42
N ASP A 644 -34.99 -10.34 -4.56
CA ASP A 644 -35.17 -8.91 -4.27
C ASP A 644 -35.49 -8.13 -5.54
N VAL A 645 -36.74 -8.28 -5.99
CA VAL A 645 -37.36 -7.30 -6.88
C VAL A 645 -37.72 -6.06 -6.05
N THR A 646 -36.75 -5.17 -5.85
CA THR A 646 -37.01 -3.81 -5.36
C THR A 646 -37.30 -2.90 -6.55
N PHE A 647 -38.52 -2.37 -6.62
CA PHE A 647 -38.88 -1.31 -7.55
C PHE A 647 -38.47 0.05 -6.96
N ASP A 648 -37.51 0.72 -7.58
CA ASP A 648 -37.24 2.14 -7.31
C ASP A 648 -38.18 2.99 -8.19
N THR A 649 -39.19 3.60 -7.57
CA THR A 649 -40.10 4.54 -8.24
C THR A 649 -39.74 5.96 -7.83
N THR A 650 -38.62 6.45 -8.34
CA THR A 650 -38.25 7.85 -8.16
C THR A 650 -37.80 8.47 -9.48
N ASP A 651 -38.69 8.49 -10.48
CA ASP A 651 -39.05 9.72 -11.22
C ASP A 651 -40.01 9.48 -12.39
N LYS A 652 -40.94 10.43 -12.55
CA LYS A 652 -41.90 10.66 -13.66
C LYS A 652 -43.29 10.01 -13.56
N THR A 653 -44.23 10.88 -13.16
CA THR A 653 -45.63 11.00 -13.61
C THR A 653 -46.21 9.91 -14.52
N GLY A 654 -47.14 9.14 -13.95
CA GLY A 654 -48.35 8.62 -14.59
C GLY A 654 -48.15 7.58 -15.68
N ASP A 655 -48.24 6.29 -15.31
CA ASP A 655 -49.00 5.23 -16.00
C ASP A 655 -48.83 3.90 -15.24
N ALA A 656 -49.91 3.13 -15.09
CA ALA A 656 -49.89 1.84 -14.40
C ALA A 656 -49.37 0.72 -15.32
N VAL A 657 -48.35 -0.03 -14.88
CA VAL A 657 -47.73 -1.15 -15.61
C VAL A 657 -48.26 -2.48 -15.06
N ALA A 658 -48.83 -3.33 -15.91
CA ALA A 658 -49.18 -4.72 -15.57
C ALA A 658 -48.08 -5.68 -16.05
N ILE A 659 -47.62 -6.56 -15.15
CA ILE A 659 -46.59 -7.59 -15.41
C ILE A 659 -47.28 -8.95 -15.48
N SER A 660 -47.02 -9.74 -16.52
CA SER A 660 -47.39 -11.16 -16.57
C SER A 660 -46.16 -12.01 -16.85
N ALA A 661 -45.92 -13.04 -16.03
CA ALA A 661 -44.85 -14.01 -16.20
C ALA A 661 -45.43 -15.33 -16.74
N VAL A 662 -44.79 -15.92 -17.75
CA VAL A 662 -45.08 -17.29 -18.20
C VAL A 662 -44.03 -18.23 -17.59
N LYS A 663 -44.49 -19.32 -16.95
CA LYS A 663 -43.64 -20.40 -16.43
C LYS A 663 -43.71 -21.61 -17.37
N GLU A 664 -42.54 -22.11 -17.80
CA GLU A 664 -42.35 -23.53 -18.14
C GLU A 664 -40.95 -23.94 -17.65
N ASN A 665 -40.86 -25.01 -16.84
CA ASN A 665 -39.63 -25.54 -16.23
C ASN A 665 -38.86 -24.61 -15.25
N GLY A 666 -39.54 -23.65 -14.61
CA GLY A 666 -38.97 -22.93 -13.46
C GLY A 666 -37.90 -21.88 -13.78
N ILE A 667 -37.66 -21.56 -15.06
CA ILE A 667 -36.72 -20.53 -15.50
C ILE A 667 -37.49 -19.37 -16.15
N LEU A 668 -37.17 -18.13 -15.76
CA LEU A 668 -37.75 -16.91 -16.32
C LEU A 668 -36.99 -16.56 -17.62
N GLN A 669 -37.64 -16.65 -18.78
CA GLN A 669 -36.93 -16.49 -20.07
C GLN A 669 -37.15 -15.16 -20.80
N SER A 670 -38.17 -14.36 -20.48
CA SER A 670 -38.33 -13.03 -21.09
C SER A 670 -39.29 -12.10 -20.33
N ILE A 671 -39.05 -10.80 -20.47
CA ILE A 671 -39.96 -9.71 -20.10
C ILE A 671 -40.46 -9.09 -21.41
N SER A 672 -41.77 -9.04 -21.64
CA SER A 672 -42.34 -8.26 -22.75
C SER A 672 -43.19 -7.13 -22.21
N THR A 673 -42.90 -5.89 -22.61
CA THR A 673 -43.77 -4.74 -22.39
C THR A 673 -44.81 -4.66 -23.50
N GLN A 674 -46.09 -4.54 -23.15
CA GLN A 674 -47.14 -4.19 -24.09
C GLN A 674 -47.92 -2.97 -23.57
N ASN A 675 -48.02 -1.93 -24.39
CA ASN A 675 -48.81 -0.75 -24.09
C ASN A 675 -50.31 -1.11 -24.19
N VAL A 676 -51.05 -1.00 -23.09
CA VAL A 676 -52.52 -1.17 -23.10
C VAL A 676 -53.18 0.18 -22.83
N THR A 677 -53.86 0.74 -23.83
CA THR A 677 -54.79 1.85 -23.64
C THR A 677 -56.13 1.29 -23.14
N ILE A 678 -56.59 1.71 -21.96
CA ILE A 678 -57.93 1.35 -21.47
C ILE A 678 -58.89 2.53 -21.66
N SER A 679 -59.91 2.32 -22.48
CA SER A 679 -61.16 3.08 -22.44
C SER A 679 -62.28 2.17 -21.91
N GLY A 680 -62.79 2.45 -20.72
CA GLY A 680 -64.12 2.02 -20.27
C GLY A 680 -64.31 0.53 -19.92
N ASN A 681 -64.70 0.33 -18.65
CA ASN A 681 -65.43 -0.81 -18.06
C ASN A 681 -64.89 -2.24 -18.20
N GLU A 682 -64.54 -2.78 -17.03
CA GLU A 682 -64.54 -4.18 -16.59
C GLU A 682 -63.95 -5.24 -17.52
N THR A 683 -62.91 -5.91 -17.05
CA THR A 683 -62.55 -7.26 -17.49
C THR A 683 -62.19 -8.12 -16.28
N ILE A 684 -62.93 -9.22 -16.11
CA ILE A 684 -62.68 -10.25 -15.11
C ILE A 684 -61.63 -11.21 -15.67
N VAL A 685 -60.53 -11.42 -14.94
CA VAL A 685 -59.56 -12.49 -15.22
C VAL A 685 -59.58 -13.46 -14.04
N THR A 686 -59.93 -14.72 -14.30
CA THR A 686 -59.85 -15.83 -13.35
C THR A 686 -58.56 -16.60 -13.62
N ALA A 687 -57.75 -16.85 -12.59
CA ALA A 687 -56.59 -17.74 -12.69
C ALA A 687 -56.72 -18.86 -11.62
N GLU A 688 -56.54 -20.11 -12.05
CA GLU A 688 -56.41 -21.26 -11.15
C GLU A 688 -55.00 -21.29 -10.57
N GLY A 689 -54.89 -21.45 -9.25
CA GLY A 689 -53.64 -21.75 -8.56
C GLY A 689 -52.95 -20.55 -7.90
N GLY A 690 -53.44 -20.16 -6.72
CA GLY A 690 -52.58 -19.80 -5.58
C GLY A 690 -51.90 -18.42 -5.54
N SER A 691 -52.06 -17.52 -6.51
CA SER A 691 -51.52 -16.15 -6.38
C SER A 691 -52.61 -15.17 -5.93
N THR A 692 -52.47 -14.61 -4.72
CA THR A 692 -53.28 -13.48 -4.25
C THR A 692 -52.79 -12.20 -4.89
N VAL A 693 -53.62 -11.55 -5.72
CA VAL A 693 -53.45 -10.14 -6.11
C VAL A 693 -54.34 -9.32 -5.17
N MET A 694 -53.78 -8.37 -4.41
CA MET A 694 -54.56 -7.36 -3.71
C MET A 694 -54.45 -6.02 -4.44
N LEU A 695 -55.60 -5.47 -4.85
CA LEU A 695 -55.78 -4.04 -5.09
C LEU A 695 -56.60 -3.51 -3.91
N TRP A 696 -56.14 -2.45 -3.25
CA TRP A 696 -56.91 -1.78 -2.20
C TRP A 696 -57.52 -0.49 -2.72
N ASP A 697 -58.83 -0.37 -2.57
CA ASP A 697 -59.59 0.87 -2.65
C ASP A 697 -59.94 1.31 -1.21
N SER A 698 -59.56 2.54 -0.88
CA SER A 698 -59.92 3.34 0.30
C SER A 698 -59.23 3.08 1.65
N LEU A 699 -58.75 4.19 2.25
CA LEU A 699 -58.29 4.32 3.63
C LEU A 699 -59.49 4.21 4.61
N GLU A 700 -59.56 3.14 5.42
CA GLU A 700 -59.97 3.18 6.83
C GLU A 700 -59.88 1.78 7.48
N GLY A 701 -59.11 1.66 8.57
CA GLY A 701 -59.13 0.49 9.46
C GLY A 701 -57.95 -0.49 9.32
N MET A 702 -56.84 -0.22 10.01
CA MET A 702 -55.73 -1.17 10.14
C MET A 702 -55.78 -1.92 11.48
N LEU A 703 -55.72 -3.26 11.42
CA LEU A 703 -55.12 -4.11 12.45
C LEU A 703 -53.92 -4.83 11.81
N PRO A 704 -52.79 -5.04 12.51
CA PRO A 704 -51.64 -5.73 11.95
C PRO A 704 -51.93 -7.23 11.83
N LEU A 705 -51.86 -7.78 10.62
CA LEU A 705 -51.74 -9.22 10.40
C LEU A 705 -50.27 -9.61 10.36
N ALA A 706 -49.99 -10.76 10.99
CA ALA A 706 -48.70 -11.29 11.39
C ALA A 706 -47.61 -11.32 10.30
N ALA A 707 -46.36 -11.41 10.78
CA ALA A 707 -45.13 -11.50 9.99
C ALA A 707 -45.24 -12.42 8.76
N PRO A 708 -44.62 -12.04 7.62
CA PRO A 708 -44.67 -12.84 6.41
C PRO A 708 -44.06 -14.22 6.65
N GLN A 709 -44.83 -15.27 6.37
CA GLN A 709 -44.25 -16.60 6.19
C GLN A 709 -43.49 -16.64 4.87
N ILE A 710 -42.20 -16.92 4.97
CA ILE A 710 -41.28 -17.17 3.87
C ILE A 710 -41.82 -18.36 3.05
N ALA A 711 -41.90 -18.20 1.73
CA ALA A 711 -42.27 -19.28 0.82
C ALA A 711 -41.25 -20.43 0.89
N PRO A 712 -41.64 -21.69 0.65
CA PRO A 712 -40.72 -22.83 0.70
C PRO A 712 -39.62 -22.65 -0.35
N GLU A 713 -38.40 -22.99 0.05
CA GLU A 713 -37.22 -23.16 -0.80
C GLU A 713 -37.64 -23.73 -2.16
N ALA A 714 -37.39 -22.98 -3.24
CA ALA A 714 -37.39 -23.57 -4.58
C ALA A 714 -36.38 -24.71 -4.52
N ALA A 715 -36.80 -25.93 -4.87
CA ALA A 715 -35.94 -27.11 -4.84
C ALA A 715 -34.70 -26.85 -5.72
N ILE A 716 -33.61 -26.45 -5.07
CA ILE A 716 -32.28 -26.35 -5.66
C ILE A 716 -31.92 -27.80 -6.00
N GLY A 717 -31.52 -28.08 -7.25
CA GLY A 717 -31.16 -29.44 -7.64
C GLY A 717 -30.04 -29.99 -6.75
N GLU A 718 -30.07 -31.30 -6.44
CA GLU A 718 -29.09 -31.96 -5.56
C GLU A 718 -27.62 -31.75 -6.01
N ASP A 719 -27.38 -31.39 -7.27
CA ASP A 719 -26.04 -31.19 -7.85
C ASP A 719 -25.47 -29.75 -7.68
N VAL A 720 -26.21 -28.81 -7.09
CA VAL A 720 -25.73 -27.42 -6.91
C VAL A 720 -24.86 -27.32 -5.66
N ILE A 721 -23.59 -26.94 -5.85
CA ILE A 721 -22.60 -26.82 -4.75
C ILE A 721 -22.90 -25.61 -3.84
N ALA A 722 -23.13 -24.43 -4.42
CA ALA A 722 -23.50 -23.23 -3.68
C ALA A 722 -24.33 -22.26 -4.53
N VAL A 723 -24.95 -21.28 -3.88
CA VAL A 723 -25.66 -20.17 -4.51
C VAL A 723 -25.20 -18.86 -3.90
N VAL A 724 -25.11 -17.79 -4.70
CA VAL A 724 -24.76 -16.44 -4.23
C VAL A 724 -25.85 -15.42 -4.61
N SER A 725 -26.17 -14.54 -3.66
CA SER A 725 -27.02 -13.38 -3.91
C SER A 725 -26.23 -12.30 -4.64
N ALA A 726 -26.67 -11.93 -5.84
CA ALA A 726 -25.94 -11.02 -6.70
C ALA A 726 -25.73 -9.63 -6.07
N LYS A 727 -26.71 -9.12 -5.31
CA LYS A 727 -26.61 -7.79 -4.68
C LYS A 727 -25.95 -7.81 -3.31
N THR A 728 -26.26 -8.82 -2.50
CA THR A 728 -25.82 -8.83 -1.09
C THR A 728 -24.49 -9.51 -0.87
N GLY A 729 -24.00 -10.29 -1.84
CA GLY A 729 -22.82 -11.14 -1.68
C GLY A 729 -23.04 -12.27 -0.68
N THR A 730 -24.30 -12.61 -0.35
CA THR A 730 -24.57 -13.74 0.57
C THR A 730 -24.44 -15.05 -0.21
N ILE A 731 -23.44 -15.85 0.13
CA ILE A 731 -23.26 -17.22 -0.38
C ILE A 731 -23.87 -18.22 0.60
N LYS A 732 -24.57 -19.24 0.08
CA LYS A 732 -25.07 -20.39 0.83
C LYS A 732 -24.49 -21.68 0.24
N ALA A 733 -23.79 -22.45 1.07
CA ALA A 733 -23.25 -23.76 0.75
C ALA A 733 -24.37 -24.81 0.76
N ASN A 734 -24.52 -25.57 -0.31
CA ASN A 734 -25.58 -26.58 -0.48
C ASN A 734 -25.02 -28.00 -0.64
N ASN A 735 -23.85 -28.16 -1.24
CA ASN A 735 -23.21 -29.46 -1.45
C ASN A 735 -21.67 -29.34 -1.41
N VAL A 736 -20.97 -30.47 -1.37
CA VAL A 736 -19.50 -30.56 -1.33
C VAL A 736 -18.88 -30.16 -2.67
N GLY A 737 -17.80 -29.39 -2.62
CA GLY A 737 -16.93 -29.08 -3.77
C GLY A 737 -16.38 -27.66 -3.75
N ASP A 738 -15.47 -27.40 -4.68
CA ASP A 738 -14.93 -26.07 -4.90
C ASP A 738 -15.88 -25.19 -5.71
N VAL A 739 -16.04 -23.93 -5.31
CA VAL A 739 -16.76 -22.92 -6.08
C VAL A 739 -15.91 -21.68 -6.33
N THR A 740 -16.08 -21.09 -7.52
CA THR A 740 -15.49 -19.79 -7.86
C THR A 740 -16.59 -18.74 -7.86
N VAL A 741 -16.50 -17.81 -6.90
CA VAL A 741 -17.35 -16.63 -6.83
C VAL A 741 -16.68 -15.51 -7.63
N LYS A 742 -17.48 -14.84 -8.44
CA LYS A 742 -17.08 -13.76 -9.33
C LYS A 742 -17.64 -12.43 -8.83
N LEU A 743 -16.77 -11.44 -8.68
CA LEU A 743 -17.13 -10.06 -8.34
C LEU A 743 -17.04 -9.19 -9.58
N THR A 744 -18.15 -8.58 -9.94
CA THR A 744 -18.24 -7.62 -11.05
C THR A 744 -18.52 -6.23 -10.49
N LEU A 745 -17.55 -5.32 -10.63
CA LEU A 745 -17.68 -3.93 -10.21
C LEU A 745 -18.33 -3.05 -11.29
N ARG A 746 -18.18 -3.42 -12.57
CA ARG A 746 -18.73 -2.72 -13.74
C ARG A 746 -19.20 -3.71 -14.80
N GLU A 747 -20.28 -3.34 -15.48
CA GLU A 747 -20.78 -4.10 -16.63
C GLU A 747 -19.72 -4.12 -17.75
N GLY A 748 -19.33 -5.33 -18.20
CA GLY A 748 -18.31 -5.52 -19.24
C GLY A 748 -16.85 -5.61 -18.76
N GLN A 749 -16.57 -5.41 -17.47
CA GLN A 749 -15.26 -5.70 -16.88
C GLN A 749 -15.11 -7.19 -16.58
N GLU A 750 -13.92 -7.75 -16.79
CA GLU A 750 -13.59 -9.11 -16.32
C GLU A 750 -13.77 -9.19 -14.80
N PRO A 751 -14.54 -10.16 -14.28
CA PRO A 751 -14.80 -10.26 -12.86
C PRO A 751 -13.58 -10.76 -12.08
N GLU A 752 -13.38 -10.21 -10.89
CA GLU A 752 -12.43 -10.73 -9.92
C GLU A 752 -12.93 -12.09 -9.38
N GLN A 753 -12.03 -13.05 -9.21
CA GLN A 753 -12.38 -14.43 -8.89
C GLN A 753 -11.88 -14.84 -7.50
N TYR A 754 -12.77 -15.46 -6.73
CA TYR A 754 -12.51 -15.92 -5.37
C TYR A 754 -12.93 -17.38 -5.23
N ARG A 755 -11.97 -18.25 -4.86
CA ARG A 755 -12.24 -19.68 -4.67
C ARG A 755 -12.65 -19.96 -3.23
N ILE A 756 -13.69 -20.79 -3.07
CA ILE A 756 -14.21 -21.23 -1.77
C ILE A 756 -14.33 -22.77 -1.81
N ASP A 757 -13.72 -23.44 -0.84
CA ASP A 757 -13.84 -24.88 -0.62
C ASP A 757 -15.04 -25.18 0.30
N ILE A 758 -15.90 -26.13 -0.10
CA ILE A 758 -17.12 -26.48 0.63
C ILE A 758 -17.11 -27.97 0.95
N GLY A 759 -17.25 -28.32 2.23
CA GLY A 759 -17.28 -29.69 2.71
C GLY A 759 -17.80 -29.77 4.15
N ASN A 760 -18.09 -30.96 4.69
CA ASN A 760 -18.35 -31.05 6.13
C ASN A 760 -17.01 -31.17 6.85
N TYR A 761 -16.56 -30.17 7.58
CA TYR A 761 -15.27 -30.23 8.28
C TYR A 761 -15.44 -30.72 9.73
N TYR A 762 -16.62 -30.56 10.32
CA TYR A 762 -16.96 -31.08 11.64
C TYR A 762 -18.39 -31.64 11.65
N LYS A 763 -18.74 -32.41 12.69
CA LYS A 763 -20.06 -33.04 12.84
C LYS A 763 -20.66 -32.76 14.21
N VAL A 764 -21.94 -32.42 14.25
CA VAL A 764 -22.73 -32.30 15.49
C VAL A 764 -23.95 -33.20 15.37
N LEU A 765 -24.20 -34.04 16.37
CA LEU A 765 -25.29 -35.01 16.37
C LEU A 765 -26.02 -35.02 17.71
N ASP A 766 -27.29 -35.39 17.71
CA ASP A 766 -27.95 -35.80 18.95
C ASP A 766 -27.33 -37.10 19.44
N TYR A 767 -27.14 -37.23 20.76
CA TYR A 767 -26.48 -38.41 21.33
C TYR A 767 -27.27 -39.71 21.06
N SER A 768 -28.57 -39.61 20.78
CA SER A 768 -29.40 -40.75 20.35
C SER A 768 -29.04 -41.31 18.97
N GLU A 769 -28.27 -40.57 18.17
CA GLU A 769 -27.81 -41.00 16.84
C GLU A 769 -26.47 -41.76 16.89
N VAL A 770 -25.80 -41.79 18.06
CA VAL A 770 -24.57 -42.55 18.25
C VAL A 770 -24.87 -44.05 18.20
N VAL A 771 -24.16 -44.78 17.35
CA VAL A 771 -24.32 -46.23 17.18
C VAL A 771 -23.07 -46.95 17.65
N ASP A 772 -23.23 -47.99 18.47
CA ASP A 772 -22.12 -48.79 19.01
C ASP A 772 -21.01 -47.96 19.70
N ASN A 773 -21.39 -46.83 20.33
CA ASN A 773 -20.49 -45.84 20.91
C ASN A 773 -19.47 -45.27 19.91
N GLN A 774 -19.87 -45.14 18.64
CA GLN A 774 -19.05 -44.57 17.58
C GLN A 774 -19.85 -43.57 16.73
N VAL A 775 -19.14 -42.63 16.12
CA VAL A 775 -19.67 -41.70 15.11
C VAL A 775 -18.98 -41.99 13.77
N ASP A 776 -19.78 -42.13 12.72
CA ASP A 776 -19.28 -42.24 11.34
C ASP A 776 -18.89 -40.85 10.83
N ILE A 777 -17.66 -40.72 10.34
CA ILE A 777 -17.05 -39.49 9.82
C ILE A 777 -16.67 -39.60 8.35
N SER A 778 -17.16 -40.61 7.62
CA SER A 778 -16.93 -40.78 6.17
C SER A 778 -17.36 -39.59 5.31
N ASP A 779 -18.24 -38.75 5.84
CA ASP A 779 -18.77 -37.56 5.20
C ASP A 779 -17.96 -36.29 5.50
N LEU A 780 -16.91 -36.38 6.35
CA LEU A 780 -16.03 -35.26 6.62
C LEU A 780 -14.99 -35.08 5.50
N ALA A 781 -14.63 -33.83 5.22
CA ALA A 781 -13.64 -33.47 4.21
C ALA A 781 -12.26 -34.08 4.54
N GLU A 782 -11.60 -34.65 3.54
CA GLU A 782 -10.24 -35.16 3.66
C GLU A 782 -9.24 -34.01 3.68
N ASP A 783 -8.36 -33.99 4.68
CA ASP A 783 -7.30 -32.98 4.83
C ASP A 783 -6.07 -33.62 5.49
N GLU A 784 -4.92 -33.54 4.82
CA GLU A 784 -3.66 -34.14 5.28
C GLU A 784 -3.11 -33.53 6.58
N SER A 785 -3.56 -32.31 6.92
CA SER A 785 -3.18 -31.62 8.16
C SER A 785 -3.97 -32.08 9.39
N VAL A 786 -5.03 -32.87 9.19
CA VAL A 786 -5.83 -33.46 10.27
C VAL A 786 -5.11 -34.68 10.83
N THR A 787 -4.65 -34.57 12.08
CA THR A 787 -3.94 -35.65 12.79
C THR A 787 -4.86 -36.49 13.68
N GLY A 788 -6.09 -36.03 13.90
CA GLY A 788 -7.10 -36.71 14.70
C GLY A 788 -8.40 -35.95 14.78
N TYR A 789 -9.31 -36.43 15.62
CA TYR A 789 -10.58 -35.79 15.90
C TYR A 789 -10.79 -35.63 17.40
N GLN A 790 -11.23 -34.45 17.81
CA GLN A 790 -11.71 -34.19 19.15
C GLN A 790 -13.20 -34.52 19.21
N VAL A 791 -13.56 -35.49 20.05
CA VAL A 791 -14.94 -35.88 20.31
C VAL A 791 -15.37 -35.29 21.64
N THR A 792 -16.35 -34.40 21.62
CA THR A 792 -16.91 -33.73 22.80
C THR A 792 -18.34 -34.21 23.03
N VAL A 793 -18.68 -34.53 24.27
CA VAL A 793 -20.03 -34.90 24.68
C VAL A 793 -20.54 -33.87 25.68
N ALA A 794 -21.74 -33.34 25.45
CA ALA A 794 -22.38 -32.36 26.31
C ALA A 794 -23.81 -32.77 26.70
N ASP A 795 -24.28 -32.25 27.83
CA ASP A 795 -25.68 -32.33 28.23
C ASP A 795 -26.56 -31.30 27.47
N ALA A 796 -27.86 -31.31 27.74
CA ALA A 796 -28.82 -30.44 27.07
C ALA A 796 -28.67 -28.95 27.42
N ASP A 797 -28.01 -28.63 28.54
CA ASP A 797 -27.76 -27.27 29.01
C ASP A 797 -26.39 -26.73 28.54
N GLY A 798 -25.63 -27.54 27.78
CA GLY A 798 -24.29 -27.23 27.30
C GLY A 798 -23.18 -27.49 28.32
N GLY A 799 -23.46 -28.25 29.38
CA GLY A 799 -22.44 -28.75 30.31
C GLY A 799 -21.57 -29.82 29.65
N LYS A 800 -20.25 -29.63 29.64
CA LYS A 800 -19.29 -30.61 29.10
C LYS A 800 -19.24 -31.85 30.00
N LEU A 801 -19.53 -33.03 29.44
CA LEU A 801 -19.54 -34.31 30.16
C LEU A 801 -18.28 -35.15 29.89
N ALA A 802 -17.79 -35.15 28.66
CA ALA A 802 -16.57 -35.86 28.25
C ALA A 802 -15.93 -35.20 27.03
N GLN A 803 -14.62 -35.33 26.88
CA GLN A 803 -13.85 -34.80 25.75
C GLN A 803 -12.57 -35.63 25.57
N GLU A 804 -12.32 -36.14 24.37
CA GLU A 804 -11.12 -36.94 24.07
C GLU A 804 -10.66 -36.68 22.63
N VAL A 805 -9.36 -36.80 22.37
CA VAL A 805 -8.78 -36.78 21.03
C VAL A 805 -8.49 -38.21 20.57
N VAL A 806 -9.07 -38.61 19.45
CA VAL A 806 -8.86 -39.91 18.81
C VAL A 806 -8.06 -39.75 17.52
N GLN A 807 -7.21 -40.72 17.20
CA GLN A 807 -6.34 -40.67 16.02
C GLN A 807 -7.11 -40.85 14.71
N ALA A 808 -6.67 -40.19 13.63
CA ALA A 808 -7.26 -40.26 12.29
C ALA A 808 -6.89 -41.56 11.55
N VAL A 809 -7.31 -42.72 12.08
CA VAL A 809 -7.03 -44.04 11.47
C VAL A 809 -8.28 -44.80 11.04
N ASP A 810 -9.47 -44.35 11.46
CA ASP A 810 -10.74 -45.03 11.21
C ASP A 810 -11.79 -44.06 10.65
N VAL A 811 -12.62 -44.55 9.73
CA VAL A 811 -13.84 -43.88 9.23
C VAL A 811 -14.90 -43.74 10.35
N LYS A 812 -14.65 -44.37 11.50
CA LYS A 812 -15.50 -44.32 12.70
C LYS A 812 -14.69 -43.92 13.90
N VAL A 813 -15.13 -42.88 14.61
CA VAL A 813 -14.48 -42.38 15.81
C VAL A 813 -15.22 -42.86 17.06
N ALA A 814 -14.47 -43.30 18.07
CA ALA A 814 -15.06 -43.72 19.35
C ALA A 814 -15.56 -42.50 20.14
N VAL A 815 -16.73 -42.64 20.76
CA VAL A 815 -17.29 -41.63 21.67
C VAL A 815 -16.77 -41.89 23.08
N PRO A 816 -16.20 -40.88 23.77
CA PRO A 816 -15.64 -41.06 25.12
C PRO A 816 -16.72 -41.43 26.13
N ALA A 817 -16.34 -42.21 27.13
CA ALA A 817 -17.25 -42.66 28.18
C ALA A 817 -17.69 -41.48 29.07
N VAL A 818 -18.99 -41.41 29.39
CA VAL A 818 -19.57 -40.41 30.28
C VAL A 818 -19.70 -41.00 31.68
N GLU A 819 -18.92 -40.48 32.64
CA GLU A 819 -18.94 -40.97 34.03
C GLU A 819 -20.14 -40.43 34.82
N THR A 820 -20.54 -39.19 34.57
CA THR A 820 -21.62 -38.49 35.28
C THR A 820 -22.40 -37.57 34.34
N GLY A 821 -23.71 -37.39 34.57
CA GLY A 821 -24.58 -36.56 33.73
C GLY A 821 -25.40 -37.35 32.73
N THR A 822 -26.27 -36.68 31.96
CA THR A 822 -27.06 -37.29 30.87
C THR A 822 -26.61 -36.68 29.54
N PRO A 823 -25.95 -37.46 28.67
CA PRO A 823 -25.49 -36.94 27.40
C PRO A 823 -26.66 -36.64 26.48
N ALA A 824 -26.57 -35.50 25.78
CA ALA A 824 -27.60 -35.02 24.87
C ALA A 824 -27.03 -34.77 23.47
N LYS A 825 -25.80 -34.28 23.35
CA LYS A 825 -25.14 -33.98 22.08
C LYS A 825 -23.73 -34.52 22.03
N VAL A 826 -23.27 -34.86 20.81
CA VAL A 826 -21.88 -35.16 20.51
C VAL A 826 -21.40 -34.26 19.36
N GLU A 827 -20.18 -33.74 19.48
CA GLU A 827 -19.51 -32.97 18.44
C GLU A 827 -18.16 -33.63 18.13
N VAL A 828 -17.90 -33.87 16.86
CA VAL A 828 -16.64 -34.39 16.34
C VAL A 828 -16.00 -33.28 15.50
N ALA A 829 -14.87 -32.76 15.97
CA ALA A 829 -14.14 -31.69 15.31
C ALA A 829 -12.72 -32.15 14.94
N PRO A 830 -12.17 -31.71 13.79
CA PRO A 830 -10.83 -32.07 13.36
C PRO A 830 -9.78 -31.42 14.27
N VAL A 831 -8.69 -32.17 14.50
CA VAL A 831 -7.48 -31.69 15.16
C VAL A 831 -6.44 -31.46 14.08
N TYR A 832 -6.13 -30.20 13.83
CA TYR A 832 -5.09 -29.81 12.90
C TYR A 832 -3.76 -29.70 13.62
N THR A 833 -2.67 -30.04 12.94
CA THR A 833 -1.31 -29.85 13.48
C THR A 833 -0.44 -29.17 12.44
N THR A 834 0.23 -28.10 12.84
CA THR A 834 1.12 -27.32 11.98
C THR A 834 2.29 -26.73 12.78
N THR A 835 3.13 -25.91 12.15
CA THR A 835 4.22 -25.16 12.78
C THR A 835 3.94 -23.66 12.77
N ALA A 836 4.66 -22.88 13.57
CA ALA A 836 4.69 -21.44 13.38
C ALA A 836 5.25 -21.11 11.97
N GLU A 837 4.67 -20.11 11.27
CA GLU A 837 4.95 -19.70 9.88
C GLU A 837 4.24 -20.50 8.77
N SER A 838 3.22 -21.29 9.08
CA SER A 838 2.34 -21.92 8.08
C SER A 838 1.03 -21.14 7.89
N GLU A 839 0.49 -21.13 6.67
CA GLU A 839 -0.94 -20.90 6.41
C GLU A 839 -1.67 -22.26 6.45
N LEU A 840 -2.76 -22.32 7.21
CA LEU A 840 -3.65 -23.47 7.29
C LEU A 840 -5.06 -23.04 6.88
N LEU A 841 -5.66 -23.70 5.89
CA LEU A 841 -7.06 -23.48 5.51
C LEU A 841 -7.98 -24.19 6.50
N ILE A 842 -8.88 -23.44 7.15
CA ILE A 842 -9.84 -23.97 8.11
C ILE A 842 -11.13 -23.15 8.06
N PRO A 843 -12.31 -23.71 8.40
CA PRO A 843 -13.55 -22.96 8.44
C PRO A 843 -13.48 -21.67 9.29
N ALA A 844 -14.31 -20.67 8.96
CA ALA A 844 -14.38 -19.42 9.71
C ALA A 844 -15.07 -19.59 11.08
N GLU A 845 -14.35 -20.15 12.05
CA GLU A 845 -14.88 -20.55 13.34
C GLU A 845 -14.08 -20.05 14.55
N THR A 846 -14.54 -20.39 15.74
CA THR A 846 -13.77 -20.21 16.97
C THR A 846 -12.95 -21.47 17.26
N TYR A 847 -11.68 -21.30 17.62
CA TYR A 847 -10.71 -22.39 17.80
C TYR A 847 -10.02 -22.33 19.16
N ASN A 848 -9.68 -23.50 19.67
CA ASN A 848 -8.71 -23.68 20.75
C ASN A 848 -7.36 -23.98 20.12
N ILE A 849 -6.33 -23.26 20.54
CA ILE A 849 -4.97 -23.36 20.02
C ILE A 849 -4.04 -23.81 21.14
N THR A 850 -3.30 -24.87 20.90
CA THR A 850 -2.28 -25.40 21.81
C THR A 850 -0.91 -25.29 21.17
N LEU A 851 0.05 -24.70 21.88
CA LEU A 851 1.43 -24.53 21.44
C LEU A 851 2.33 -25.47 22.21
N LYS A 852 3.22 -26.20 21.52
CA LYS A 852 4.35 -26.90 22.14
C LYS A 852 5.61 -26.10 21.89
N THR A 853 6.22 -25.60 22.97
CA THR A 853 7.41 -24.78 22.90
C THR A 853 8.68 -25.60 23.07
N ASN A 854 9.79 -25.06 22.55
CA ASN A 854 11.14 -25.56 22.77
C ASN A 854 11.94 -24.57 23.65
N THR A 855 13.24 -24.81 23.78
CA THR A 855 14.12 -24.05 24.68
C THR A 855 14.65 -22.74 24.07
N ALA A 856 14.16 -22.34 22.88
CA ALA A 856 14.68 -21.18 22.15
C ALA A 856 14.21 -19.84 22.75
N GLY A 857 14.75 -18.72 22.24
CA GLY A 857 14.58 -17.40 22.83
C GLY A 857 13.14 -16.84 22.82
N ARG A 858 12.98 -15.63 23.37
CA ARG A 858 11.68 -14.96 23.50
C ARG A 858 11.00 -14.73 22.14
N ALA A 859 9.69 -14.99 22.05
CA ALA A 859 8.88 -14.56 20.92
C ALA A 859 7.42 -14.30 21.33
N ASP A 860 6.73 -13.50 20.51
CA ASP A 860 5.28 -13.38 20.49
C ASP A 860 4.74 -14.18 19.30
N LEU A 861 3.57 -14.80 19.46
CA LEU A 861 2.87 -15.50 18.38
C LEU A 861 1.56 -14.82 18.06
N TYR A 862 1.34 -14.60 16.77
CA TYR A 862 0.10 -14.09 16.19
C TYR A 862 -0.53 -15.18 15.33
N VAL A 863 -1.85 -15.19 15.26
CA VAL A 863 -2.59 -15.84 14.18
C VAL A 863 -3.31 -14.74 13.40
N ASN A 864 -3.07 -14.67 12.10
CA ASN A 864 -3.47 -13.52 11.28
C ASN A 864 -2.94 -12.23 11.97
N ASP A 865 -3.82 -11.29 12.30
CA ASP A 865 -3.47 -10.04 12.99
C ASP A 865 -3.71 -10.03 14.51
N GLN A 866 -4.20 -11.13 15.09
CA GLN A 866 -4.45 -11.18 16.53
C GLN A 866 -3.32 -11.89 17.28
N ILE A 867 -2.87 -11.28 18.38
CA ILE A 867 -1.90 -11.92 19.26
C ILE A 867 -2.56 -13.10 19.99
N ILE A 868 -1.84 -14.22 20.08
CA ILE A 868 -2.28 -15.40 20.83
C ILE A 868 -1.59 -15.47 22.17
N VAL A 869 -0.29 -15.23 22.15
CA VAL A 869 0.55 -15.22 23.34
C VAL A 869 1.72 -14.28 23.10
N ASN A 870 2.07 -13.56 24.15
CA ASN A 870 3.26 -12.74 24.20
C ASN A 870 4.25 -13.29 25.23
N ASN A 871 5.50 -12.88 25.09
CA ASN A 871 6.54 -13.16 26.07
C ASN A 871 6.79 -14.66 26.32
N ILE A 872 6.55 -15.53 25.32
CA ILE A 872 6.96 -16.94 25.41
C ILE A 872 8.44 -16.97 25.76
N ASN A 873 8.83 -17.78 26.75
CA ASN A 873 10.21 -17.90 27.21
C ASN A 873 10.84 -16.55 27.63
N GLN A 874 10.06 -15.60 28.16
CA GLN A 874 10.61 -14.42 28.82
C GLN A 874 11.11 -14.78 30.22
N ASP A 875 12.38 -14.46 30.52
CA ASP A 875 12.99 -14.78 31.81
C ASP A 875 12.38 -14.00 32.98
N SER A 876 12.18 -14.66 34.12
CA SER A 876 11.80 -13.97 35.37
C SER A 876 12.84 -12.95 35.80
N GLN A 877 14.11 -13.10 35.42
CA GLN A 877 15.26 -12.39 35.97
C GLN A 877 15.35 -12.56 37.50
N ASN A 878 16.58 -12.58 38.00
CA ASN A 878 16.95 -12.91 39.38
C ASN A 878 16.88 -14.41 39.71
N PHE A 879 18.01 -14.93 40.20
CA PHE A 879 18.21 -16.31 40.69
C PHE A 879 18.07 -17.45 39.65
N THR A 880 17.56 -17.20 38.44
CA THR A 880 17.50 -18.15 37.31
C THR A 880 18.78 -18.18 36.48
N VAL A 881 19.08 -19.34 35.87
CA VAL A 881 20.14 -19.49 34.87
C VAL A 881 19.61 -18.98 33.52
N LYS A 882 20.22 -17.93 32.96
CA LYS A 882 19.81 -17.40 31.64
C LYS A 882 19.86 -18.49 30.56
N GLY A 883 18.75 -18.66 29.83
CA GLY A 883 18.71 -19.41 28.57
C GLY A 883 18.40 -20.91 28.66
N SER A 884 17.77 -21.40 29.74
CA SER A 884 17.34 -22.80 29.86
C SER A 884 15.84 -22.89 30.11
N PHE A 885 15.01 -22.69 29.10
CA PHE A 885 13.55 -22.84 29.23
C PHE A 885 13.13 -24.28 28.97
N PRO A 886 12.37 -24.95 29.85
CA PRO A 886 11.84 -26.27 29.55
C PRO A 886 10.78 -26.20 28.44
N ALA A 887 10.79 -27.20 27.56
CA ALA A 887 9.73 -27.38 26.57
C ALA A 887 8.37 -27.48 27.29
N THR A 888 7.45 -26.58 27.00
CA THR A 888 6.18 -26.41 27.72
C THR A 888 5.01 -26.43 26.75
N THR A 889 3.83 -26.81 27.23
CA THR A 889 2.59 -26.75 26.46
C THR A 889 1.69 -25.64 26.97
N TYR A 890 1.30 -24.73 26.10
CA TYR A 890 0.36 -23.65 26.39
C TYR A 890 -0.93 -23.88 25.61
N SER A 891 -2.09 -23.59 26.21
CA SER A 891 -3.38 -23.73 25.54
C SER A 891 -4.21 -22.46 25.69
N PHE A 892 -4.77 -22.01 24.60
CA PHE A 892 -5.54 -20.77 24.48
C PHE A 892 -6.87 -21.12 23.83
N GLY A 893 -7.98 -20.98 24.56
CA GLY A 893 -9.30 -21.23 23.99
C GLY A 893 -9.82 -20.06 23.16
N ASP A 894 -11.01 -20.18 22.60
CA ASP A 894 -11.83 -19.07 22.06
C ASP A 894 -11.12 -18.08 21.12
N ILE A 895 -10.25 -18.56 20.25
CA ILE A 895 -9.59 -17.75 19.23
C ILE A 895 -10.48 -17.70 17.98
N LYS A 896 -11.06 -16.54 17.69
CA LYS A 896 -11.93 -16.36 16.52
C LYS A 896 -11.11 -16.22 15.26
N ILE A 897 -11.34 -17.09 14.29
CA ILE A 897 -10.79 -17.02 12.94
C ILE A 897 -11.96 -16.71 12.00
N ALA A 898 -11.90 -15.58 11.30
CA ALA A 898 -13.01 -15.06 10.50
C ALA A 898 -12.78 -15.24 9.00
N GLU A 899 -11.52 -15.43 8.60
CA GLU A 899 -11.03 -15.33 7.23
C GLU A 899 -11.08 -16.68 6.49
N GLY A 900 -11.37 -17.77 7.20
CA GLY A 900 -11.31 -19.13 6.64
C GLY A 900 -9.88 -19.65 6.46
N TYR A 901 -8.91 -19.06 7.15
CA TYR A 901 -7.54 -19.56 7.27
C TYR A 901 -6.86 -19.05 8.53
N ALA A 902 -5.87 -19.79 9.01
CA ALA A 902 -5.01 -19.45 10.14
C ALA A 902 -3.56 -19.28 9.64
N GLN A 903 -3.03 -18.06 9.70
CA GLN A 903 -1.63 -17.80 9.40
C GLN A 903 -0.85 -17.47 10.68
N PHE A 904 0.04 -18.36 11.09
CA PHE A 904 0.80 -18.17 12.32
C PHE A 904 2.10 -17.42 12.06
N ASN A 905 2.33 -16.29 12.74
CA ASN A 905 3.50 -15.46 12.52
C ASN A 905 4.17 -15.08 13.84
N TYR A 906 5.51 -15.10 13.86
CA TYR A 906 6.28 -14.52 14.95
C TYR A 906 6.37 -13.00 14.81
N ARG A 907 6.24 -12.29 15.92
CA ARG A 907 6.70 -10.89 16.05
C ARG A 907 7.62 -10.80 17.27
N ASP A 908 8.53 -9.82 17.27
CA ASP A 908 9.52 -9.60 18.34
C ASP A 908 10.43 -10.82 18.67
N ASN A 909 10.97 -11.46 17.62
CA ASN A 909 11.95 -12.54 17.78
C ASN A 909 13.35 -11.96 18.01
N GLN A 910 13.74 -11.77 19.27
CA GLN A 910 15.02 -11.16 19.65
C GLN A 910 16.28 -11.97 19.28
N SER A 911 16.16 -13.15 18.66
CA SER A 911 17.32 -14.01 18.38
C SER A 911 17.25 -14.87 17.11
N GLY A 912 16.26 -14.64 16.23
CA GLY A 912 16.05 -15.46 15.02
C GLY A 912 15.71 -16.93 15.31
N ASN A 913 15.42 -17.24 16.56
CA ASN A 913 15.23 -18.57 17.11
C ASN A 913 13.73 -18.80 17.29
N LYS A 914 13.18 -19.92 16.81
CA LYS A 914 11.72 -20.18 16.78
C LYS A 914 11.31 -21.02 17.99
N PRO A 915 10.68 -20.45 19.04
CA PRO A 915 10.42 -21.18 20.29
C PRO A 915 9.24 -22.14 20.24
N ILE A 916 8.63 -22.40 19.07
CA ILE A 916 7.43 -23.24 18.93
C ILE A 916 7.74 -24.36 17.93
N ASP A 917 7.67 -25.59 18.39
CA ASP A 917 7.86 -26.78 17.57
C ASP A 917 6.55 -27.18 16.86
N GLU A 918 5.42 -26.97 17.53
CA GLU A 918 4.11 -27.45 17.07
C GLU A 918 2.98 -26.52 17.52
N VAL A 919 2.02 -26.32 16.62
CA VAL A 919 0.75 -25.64 16.83
C VAL A 919 -0.37 -26.64 16.56
N VAL A 920 -1.16 -26.95 17.57
CA VAL A 920 -2.34 -27.82 17.48
C VAL A 920 -3.59 -26.96 17.53
N ILE A 921 -4.47 -27.09 16.56
CA ILE A 921 -5.65 -26.24 16.39
C ILE A 921 -6.87 -27.13 16.35
N VAL A 922 -7.86 -26.82 17.18
CA VAL A 922 -9.09 -27.61 17.27
C VAL A 922 -10.27 -26.65 17.36
N LYS A 923 -11.34 -26.90 16.61
CA LYS A 923 -12.55 -26.07 16.73
C LYS A 923 -13.04 -26.08 18.20
N ALA A 924 -13.35 -24.90 18.73
CA ALA A 924 -13.98 -24.76 20.03
C ALA A 924 -15.36 -25.44 19.97
N PRO A 925 -15.69 -26.36 20.90
CA PRO A 925 -16.96 -27.09 20.84
C PRO A 925 -18.16 -26.15 20.91
N SER A 926 -18.99 -26.13 19.87
CA SER A 926 -20.20 -25.30 19.82
C SER A 926 -21.33 -25.87 20.68
N ILE A 927 -21.26 -27.15 21.05
CA ILE A 927 -22.23 -27.78 21.96
C ILE A 927 -21.96 -27.51 23.44
N VAL A 928 -20.83 -26.91 23.79
CA VAL A 928 -20.45 -26.59 25.17
C VAL A 928 -20.68 -25.11 25.43
N LYS A 929 -21.24 -24.78 26.60
CA LYS A 929 -21.38 -23.40 27.03
C LYS A 929 -20.00 -22.77 27.22
N ARG A 930 -19.71 -21.74 26.43
CA ARG A 930 -18.47 -20.97 26.49
C ARG A 930 -18.23 -20.40 27.90
N ALA A 931 -17.01 -20.54 28.41
CA ALA A 931 -16.58 -19.90 29.64
C ALA A 931 -16.39 -18.38 29.44
N THR A 932 -16.68 -17.57 30.44
CA THR A 932 -16.38 -16.14 30.39
C THR A 932 -14.87 -15.95 30.36
N ARG A 933 -14.37 -15.01 29.55
CA ARG A 933 -12.94 -14.68 29.51
C ARG A 933 -12.64 -13.38 30.23
N VAL A 934 -11.53 -13.38 30.96
CA VAL A 934 -10.91 -12.21 31.59
C VAL A 934 -9.61 -11.90 30.85
N TYR A 935 -9.65 -10.92 29.95
CA TYR A 935 -8.46 -10.39 29.30
C TYR A 935 -7.72 -9.46 30.25
N VAL A 936 -6.42 -9.65 30.42
CA VAL A 936 -5.57 -8.77 31.24
C VAL A 936 -4.52 -8.15 30.33
N ILE A 937 -4.56 -6.83 30.20
CA ILE A 937 -3.63 -6.05 29.38
C ILE A 937 -2.90 -5.09 30.31
N GLY A 938 -1.59 -4.94 30.11
CA GLY A 938 -0.75 -4.05 30.90
C GLY A 938 0.71 -4.20 30.53
N ASP A 939 1.59 -3.58 31.29
CA ASP A 939 3.01 -3.57 30.95
C ASP A 939 3.83 -4.65 31.67
N SER A 940 5.12 -4.38 31.92
CA SER A 940 6.03 -5.24 32.69
C SER A 940 5.59 -5.54 34.12
N LEU A 941 4.71 -4.73 34.71
CA LEU A 941 4.10 -4.97 36.01
C LEU A 941 2.97 -6.01 35.96
N VAL A 942 2.46 -6.29 34.76
CA VAL A 942 1.34 -7.21 34.47
C VAL A 942 1.81 -8.47 33.77
N ALA A 943 2.89 -8.37 32.99
CA ALA A 943 3.42 -9.40 32.11
C ALA A 943 3.66 -10.76 32.78
N THR A 944 3.52 -11.80 31.96
CA THR A 944 3.91 -13.16 32.32
C THR A 944 5.42 -13.31 32.20
N TYR A 945 6.04 -13.88 33.23
CA TYR A 945 7.45 -14.24 33.22
C TYR A 945 7.58 -15.73 33.49
N HIS A 946 8.39 -16.41 32.70
CA HIS A 946 8.54 -17.86 32.70
C HIS A 946 9.84 -18.31 33.39
N ASP A 947 9.74 -19.52 33.94
CA ASP A 947 10.78 -20.35 34.55
C ASP A 947 11.31 -19.97 35.96
N HIS A 948 11.36 -21.01 36.81
CA HIS A 948 12.01 -21.04 38.12
C HIS A 948 12.87 -22.30 38.29
N GLU A 949 13.15 -23.04 37.21
CA GLU A 949 14.06 -24.18 37.25
C GLU A 949 15.46 -23.72 37.68
N GLY A 950 16.01 -24.42 38.66
CA GLY A 950 17.28 -24.05 39.30
C GLY A 950 17.20 -22.96 40.38
N VAL A 951 16.03 -22.35 40.62
CA VAL A 951 15.82 -21.44 41.76
C VAL A 951 15.62 -22.24 43.05
N GLU A 952 16.37 -21.90 44.10
CA GLU A 952 16.19 -22.49 45.43
C GLU A 952 14.75 -22.31 45.92
N GLU A 953 14.15 -23.34 46.52
CA GLU A 953 12.74 -23.34 46.96
C GLU A 953 12.39 -22.12 47.84
N SER A 954 13.31 -21.72 48.73
CA SER A 954 13.14 -20.55 49.60
C SER A 954 13.13 -19.20 48.88
N LYS A 955 13.49 -19.16 47.59
CA LYS A 955 13.58 -17.95 46.77
C LYS A 955 12.54 -17.89 45.66
N LYS A 956 11.72 -18.94 45.47
CA LYS A 956 10.68 -18.97 44.44
C LYS A 956 9.67 -17.84 44.57
N ASN A 957 9.43 -17.33 45.79
CA ASN A 957 8.52 -16.20 45.99
C ASN A 957 9.16 -14.81 45.75
N LEU A 958 10.46 -14.77 45.44
CA LEU A 958 11.27 -13.53 45.30
C LEU A 958 11.74 -13.26 43.87
N VAL A 959 11.45 -14.18 42.94
CA VAL A 959 11.64 -13.98 41.49
C VAL A 959 10.59 -13.01 40.94
N ARG A 960 10.90 -12.32 39.85
CA ARG A 960 9.97 -11.34 39.28
C ARG A 960 8.78 -12.01 38.59
N GLN A 961 7.60 -11.44 38.79
CA GLN A 961 6.34 -11.85 38.20
C GLN A 961 5.41 -10.64 38.10
N GLY A 962 4.63 -10.51 37.02
CA GLY A 962 3.56 -9.52 36.92
C GLY A 962 2.29 -9.97 37.63
N TRP A 963 1.49 -9.03 38.13
CA TRP A 963 0.27 -9.38 38.87
C TRP A 963 -0.83 -9.96 37.96
N GLY A 964 -0.78 -9.69 36.65
CA GLY A 964 -1.71 -10.29 35.67
C GLY A 964 -1.62 -11.82 35.64
N GLU A 965 -0.40 -12.35 35.77
CA GLU A 965 -0.17 -13.80 35.82
C GLU A 965 -0.68 -14.41 37.15
N ALA A 966 -0.58 -13.67 38.26
CA ALA A 966 -1.09 -14.14 39.56
C ALA A 966 -2.62 -14.06 39.65
N LEU A 967 -3.28 -13.22 38.85
CA LEU A 967 -4.73 -13.02 38.88
C LEU A 967 -5.51 -14.31 38.63
N LYS A 968 -4.99 -15.24 37.81
CA LYS A 968 -5.64 -16.53 37.52
C LYS A 968 -5.96 -17.38 38.75
N HIS A 969 -5.24 -17.18 39.86
CA HIS A 969 -5.51 -17.90 41.12
C HIS A 969 -6.70 -17.33 41.90
N TYR A 970 -7.09 -16.10 41.62
CA TYR A 970 -8.20 -15.41 42.27
C TYR A 970 -9.48 -15.40 41.43
N ILE A 971 -9.45 -16.00 40.24
CA ILE A 971 -10.58 -16.09 39.32
C ILE A 971 -11.07 -17.55 39.23
N LYS A 972 -12.39 -17.74 39.26
CA LYS A 972 -13.06 -19.04 39.10
C LYS A 972 -14.19 -18.94 38.07
N ASP A 973 -14.55 -20.08 37.49
CA ASP A 973 -15.62 -20.20 36.48
C ASP A 973 -15.45 -19.26 35.26
N ALA A 974 -14.21 -18.79 35.03
CA ALA A 974 -13.79 -17.95 33.93
C ALA A 974 -12.32 -18.24 33.59
N GLU A 975 -11.94 -18.01 32.34
CA GLU A 975 -10.57 -18.18 31.87
C GLU A 975 -9.83 -16.85 31.90
N VAL A 976 -8.61 -16.83 32.43
CA VAL A 976 -7.76 -15.63 32.45
C VAL A 976 -6.74 -15.69 31.32
N THR A 977 -6.77 -14.69 30.44
CA THR A 977 -5.81 -14.52 29.35
C THR A 977 -4.96 -13.30 29.65
N ASN A 978 -3.73 -13.51 30.12
CA ASN A 978 -2.79 -12.43 30.38
C ASN A 978 -2.00 -12.10 29.11
N LEU A 979 -2.20 -10.88 28.61
CA LEU A 979 -1.51 -10.30 27.46
C LEU A 979 -0.60 -9.13 27.90
N GLY A 980 -0.23 -9.07 29.18
CA GLY A 980 0.68 -8.06 29.71
C GLY A 980 2.02 -8.11 28.99
N ASN A 981 2.51 -6.98 28.46
CA ASN A 981 3.71 -6.93 27.64
C ASN A 981 4.80 -6.04 28.27
N SER A 982 5.97 -6.63 28.52
CA SER A 982 7.07 -5.95 29.20
C SER A 982 7.54 -4.70 28.45
N GLY A 983 7.50 -3.55 29.12
CA GLY A 983 7.94 -2.26 28.56
C GLY A 983 6.93 -1.61 27.60
N ALA A 984 5.74 -2.18 27.42
CA ALA A 984 4.73 -1.63 26.52
C ALA A 984 4.10 -0.34 27.08
N THR A 985 3.83 0.61 26.18
CA THR A 985 3.00 1.80 26.44
C THR A 985 1.53 1.49 26.16
N SER A 986 0.62 2.34 26.62
CA SER A 986 -0.83 2.17 26.34
C SER A 986 -1.14 2.17 24.84
N ASP A 987 -0.43 3.00 24.08
CA ASP A 987 -0.50 3.05 22.61
C ASP A 987 0.05 1.77 21.96
N GLY A 988 1.21 1.29 22.42
CA GLY A 988 1.76 0.02 21.97
C GLY A 988 0.78 -1.13 22.21
N MET A 989 0.16 -1.18 23.40
CA MET A 989 -0.84 -2.20 23.75
C MET A 989 -2.09 -2.16 22.89
N LEU A 990 -2.55 -0.98 22.46
CA LEU A 990 -3.68 -0.83 21.53
C LEU A 990 -3.37 -1.51 20.17
N GLY A 991 -2.13 -1.44 19.71
CA GLY A 991 -1.65 -2.06 18.47
C GLY A 991 -1.24 -3.53 18.59
N VAL A 992 -0.94 -4.03 19.80
CA VAL A 992 -0.46 -5.41 20.01
C VAL A 992 -1.41 -6.24 20.87
N ALA A 993 -1.49 -6.00 22.18
CA ALA A 993 -2.25 -6.82 23.12
C ALA A 993 -3.77 -6.76 22.87
N PHE A 994 -4.27 -5.58 22.53
CA PHE A 994 -5.71 -5.37 22.32
C PHE A 994 -6.23 -6.00 21.02
N THR A 995 -5.35 -6.44 20.10
CA THR A 995 -5.76 -7.12 18.86
C THR A 995 -6.58 -8.38 19.13
N GLN A 996 -6.23 -9.15 20.18
CA GLN A 996 -7.00 -10.34 20.56
C GLN A 996 -8.38 -9.99 21.12
N VAL A 997 -8.49 -8.94 21.95
CA VAL A 997 -9.79 -8.47 22.45
C VAL A 997 -10.66 -7.98 21.30
N ARG A 998 -10.06 -7.30 20.32
CA ARG A 998 -10.74 -6.80 19.12
C ARG A 998 -11.26 -7.94 18.24
N ALA A 999 -10.46 -8.99 18.02
CA ALA A 999 -10.84 -10.12 17.17
C ALA A 999 -11.77 -11.12 17.89
N SER A 1000 -11.41 -11.51 19.11
CA SER A 1000 -11.97 -12.66 19.83
C SER A 1000 -12.83 -12.30 21.05
N GLY A 1001 -12.82 -11.04 21.50
CA GLY A 1001 -13.64 -10.59 22.62
C GLY A 1001 -15.14 -10.62 22.32
N GLN A 1002 -15.92 -11.20 23.23
CA GLN A 1002 -17.37 -11.39 23.10
C GLN A 1002 -18.15 -10.70 24.24
N ALA A 1003 -19.45 -10.48 24.01
CA ALA A 1003 -20.32 -9.91 25.03
C ALA A 1003 -20.32 -10.77 26.31
N GLY A 1004 -20.18 -10.12 27.47
CA GLY A 1004 -20.08 -10.78 28.76
C GLY A 1004 -18.65 -11.14 29.20
N ASP A 1005 -17.64 -10.93 28.34
CA ASP A 1005 -16.23 -10.98 28.75
C ASP A 1005 -15.85 -9.77 29.63
N ILE A 1006 -14.68 -9.88 30.27
CA ILE A 1006 -14.10 -8.86 31.14
C ILE A 1006 -12.74 -8.44 30.56
N LEU A 1007 -12.48 -7.14 30.52
CA LEU A 1007 -11.17 -6.57 30.23
C LEU A 1007 -10.63 -5.86 31.47
N VAL A 1008 -9.44 -6.25 31.93
CA VAL A 1008 -8.66 -5.56 32.95
C VAL A 1008 -7.49 -4.89 32.25
N LEU A 1009 -7.57 -3.56 32.12
CA LEU A 1009 -6.64 -2.73 31.37
C LEU A 1009 -5.80 -1.88 32.32
N GLU A 1010 -4.53 -2.23 32.45
CA GLU A 1010 -3.51 -1.39 33.07
C GLU A 1010 -2.80 -0.54 32.02
N GLY A 1011 -2.44 0.68 32.38
CA GLY A 1011 -1.67 1.55 31.50
C GLY A 1011 -1.09 2.74 32.24
N GLY A 1012 0.03 3.26 31.72
CA GLY A 1012 0.58 4.55 32.11
C GLY A 1012 2.01 4.54 32.63
N TYR A 1013 2.57 3.42 33.08
CA TYR A 1013 3.93 3.44 33.66
C TYR A 1013 4.99 3.75 32.59
N ASN A 1014 4.98 3.02 31.47
CA ASN A 1014 5.95 3.24 30.38
C ASN A 1014 5.59 4.44 29.48
N ASP A 1015 4.35 4.93 29.53
CA ASP A 1015 3.88 6.04 28.72
C ASP A 1015 4.70 7.31 28.96
N LYS A 1016 5.16 7.93 27.87
CA LYS A 1016 5.89 9.21 27.89
C LYS A 1016 4.98 10.41 27.64
N SER A 1017 3.88 10.19 26.91
CA SER A 1017 2.88 11.19 26.57
C SER A 1017 1.57 10.86 27.27
N VAL A 1018 1.16 11.70 28.22
CA VAL A 1018 -0.13 11.56 28.90
C VAL A 1018 -1.31 11.70 27.94
N PRO A 1019 -1.34 12.65 26.97
CA PRO A 1019 -2.43 12.71 25.98
C PRO A 1019 -2.58 11.43 25.17
N LEU A 1020 -1.48 10.91 24.59
CA LEU A 1020 -1.52 9.69 23.77
C LEU A 1020 -1.97 8.46 24.59
N MET A 1021 -1.46 8.35 25.82
CA MET A 1021 -1.90 7.32 26.77
C MET A 1021 -3.41 7.38 27.00
N LYS A 1022 -3.95 8.57 27.29
CA LYS A 1022 -5.39 8.76 27.52
C LYS A 1022 -6.20 8.38 26.29
N ASP A 1023 -5.78 8.82 25.10
CA ASP A 1023 -6.49 8.51 23.85
C ASP A 1023 -6.50 7.01 23.57
N SER A 1024 -5.38 6.33 23.81
CA SER A 1024 -5.26 4.87 23.66
C SER A 1024 -6.16 4.10 24.65
N ILE A 1025 -6.15 4.48 25.94
CA ILE A 1025 -7.04 3.90 26.96
C ILE A 1025 -8.51 4.12 26.57
N LYS A 1026 -8.87 5.35 26.15
CA LYS A 1026 -10.23 5.66 25.72
C LYS A 1026 -10.66 4.79 24.55
N GLN A 1027 -9.81 4.64 23.54
CA GLN A 1027 -10.12 3.82 22.37
C GLN A 1027 -10.36 2.35 22.75
N MET A 1028 -9.46 1.75 23.55
CA MET A 1028 -9.63 0.37 24.01
C MET A 1028 -10.93 0.17 24.81
N VAL A 1029 -11.26 1.10 25.72
CA VAL A 1029 -12.52 1.03 26.49
C VAL A 1029 -13.73 1.13 25.56
N ILE A 1030 -13.74 2.10 24.64
CA ILE A 1030 -14.86 2.34 23.73
C ILE A 1030 -15.11 1.11 22.85
N GLU A 1031 -14.06 0.53 22.26
CA GLU A 1031 -14.17 -0.65 21.39
C GLU A 1031 -14.65 -1.87 22.18
N ALA A 1032 -14.17 -2.07 23.41
CA ALA A 1032 -14.57 -3.20 24.26
C ALA A 1032 -16.03 -3.07 24.75
N GLU A 1033 -16.45 -1.90 25.25
CA GLU A 1033 -17.84 -1.71 25.73
C GLU A 1033 -18.86 -1.82 24.59
N LYS A 1034 -18.52 -1.39 23.37
CA LYS A 1034 -19.37 -1.61 22.17
C LYS A 1034 -19.60 -3.08 21.86
N LYS A 1035 -18.68 -3.97 22.24
CA LYS A 1035 -18.82 -5.43 22.15
C LYS A 1035 -19.56 -6.04 23.34
N GLY A 1036 -19.97 -5.25 24.33
CA GLY A 1036 -20.60 -5.73 25.57
C GLY A 1036 -19.60 -6.32 26.57
N ILE A 1037 -18.32 -5.93 26.51
CA ILE A 1037 -17.27 -6.34 27.45
C ILE A 1037 -17.27 -5.39 28.65
N THR A 1038 -17.20 -5.93 29.87
CA THR A 1038 -17.05 -5.11 31.09
C THR A 1038 -15.58 -4.69 31.25
N VAL A 1039 -15.31 -3.39 31.34
CA VAL A 1039 -13.93 -2.89 31.38
C VAL A 1039 -13.57 -2.33 32.77
N PHE A 1040 -12.47 -2.85 33.32
CA PHE A 1040 -11.79 -2.32 34.49
C PHE A 1040 -10.51 -1.62 34.06
N VAL A 1041 -10.34 -0.36 34.44
CA VAL A 1041 -9.12 0.40 34.18
C VAL A 1041 -8.31 0.50 35.48
N VAL A 1042 -7.02 0.20 35.39
CA VAL A 1042 -6.13 0.02 36.54
C VAL A 1042 -4.88 0.89 36.37
N PRO A 1043 -4.66 1.96 37.17
CA PRO A 1043 -3.38 2.64 37.18
C PRO A 1043 -2.28 1.75 37.79
N PRO A 1044 -0.99 1.94 37.42
CA PRO A 1044 0.09 1.06 37.84
C PRO A 1044 0.26 1.00 39.38
N ASN A 1045 0.72 -0.12 39.93
CA ASN A 1045 0.88 -0.33 41.37
C ASN A 1045 2.04 0.49 41.98
N ALA A 1046 1.96 0.75 43.28
CA ALA A 1046 3.05 1.29 44.08
C ALA A 1046 4.25 0.32 44.12
N SER A 1047 5.45 0.89 44.29
CA SER A 1047 6.71 0.15 44.34
C SER A 1047 7.70 0.80 45.33
N THR A 1048 8.84 0.16 45.54
CA THR A 1048 9.97 0.73 46.30
C THR A 1048 10.92 1.57 45.43
N HIS A 1049 10.57 1.83 44.17
CA HIS A 1049 11.41 2.56 43.22
C HIS A 1049 11.70 4.00 43.64
N SER A 1050 10.71 4.68 44.23
CA SER A 1050 10.88 6.03 44.77
C SER A 1050 9.94 6.30 45.95
N GLU A 1051 10.22 7.37 46.70
CA GLU A 1051 9.33 7.89 47.75
C GLU A 1051 7.91 8.15 47.22
N ASN A 1052 7.81 8.72 46.01
CA ASN A 1052 6.54 9.07 45.40
C ASN A 1052 5.72 7.82 45.07
N GLU A 1053 6.36 6.79 44.51
CA GLU A 1053 5.69 5.54 44.18
C GLU A 1053 5.24 4.77 45.43
N TYR A 1054 6.06 4.72 46.48
CA TYR A 1054 5.66 4.11 47.76
C TYR A 1054 4.41 4.80 48.33
N LYS A 1055 4.28 6.12 48.13
CA LYS A 1055 3.12 6.92 48.56
C LYS A 1055 1.92 6.83 47.61
N GLY A 1056 2.01 6.09 46.51
CA GLY A 1056 0.91 5.94 45.54
C GLY A 1056 0.82 7.08 44.53
N ASN A 1057 1.84 7.94 44.44
CA ASN A 1057 2.00 8.92 43.35
C ASN A 1057 2.75 8.26 42.19
N VAL A 1058 2.19 7.17 41.68
CA VAL A 1058 2.79 6.38 40.60
C VAL A 1058 2.64 7.15 39.28
N LYS A 1059 3.61 6.95 38.38
CA LYS A 1059 3.65 7.63 37.09
C LYS A 1059 2.31 7.47 36.34
N SER A 1060 1.84 8.58 35.76
CA SER A 1060 0.59 8.69 34.99
C SER A 1060 -0.72 8.35 35.72
N HIS A 1061 -0.69 8.10 37.04
CA HIS A 1061 -1.87 7.78 37.85
C HIS A 1061 -3.03 8.77 37.67
N ALA A 1062 -2.75 10.08 37.73
CA ALA A 1062 -3.74 11.11 37.53
C ALA A 1062 -4.34 11.08 36.10
N GLY A 1063 -3.50 10.89 35.09
CA GLY A 1063 -3.93 10.84 33.68
C GLY A 1063 -4.88 9.67 33.38
N VAL A 1064 -4.62 8.49 33.97
CA VAL A 1064 -5.51 7.32 33.86
C VAL A 1064 -6.87 7.61 34.48
N LYS A 1065 -6.90 8.23 35.67
CA LYS A 1065 -8.15 8.63 36.34
C LYS A 1065 -8.93 9.66 35.52
N ASP A 1066 -8.23 10.61 34.93
CA ASP A 1066 -8.83 11.61 34.04
C ASP A 1066 -9.45 10.95 32.81
N ALA A 1067 -8.79 9.98 32.17
CA ALA A 1067 -9.36 9.23 31.04
C ALA A 1067 -10.66 8.51 31.43
N VAL A 1068 -10.70 7.85 32.59
CA VAL A 1068 -11.92 7.20 33.11
C VAL A 1068 -13.05 8.20 33.32
N ASN A 1069 -12.75 9.38 33.90
CA ASN A 1069 -13.75 10.41 34.13
C ASN A 1069 -14.27 11.02 32.82
N GLU A 1070 -13.41 11.21 31.83
CA GLU A 1070 -13.79 11.65 30.48
C GLU A 1070 -14.72 10.64 29.79
N LEU A 1071 -14.40 9.35 29.86
CA LEU A 1071 -15.24 8.27 29.32
C LEU A 1071 -16.61 8.23 29.97
N LYS A 1072 -16.68 8.34 31.30
CA LYS A 1072 -17.95 8.43 32.04
C LYS A 1072 -18.77 9.64 31.62
N SER A 1073 -18.12 10.77 31.38
CA SER A 1073 -18.78 11.98 30.89
C SER A 1073 -19.30 11.83 29.45
N ALA A 1074 -18.65 10.98 28.64
CA ALA A 1074 -19.05 10.63 27.29
C ALA A 1074 -20.08 9.49 27.20
N GLY A 1075 -20.57 8.96 28.33
CA GLY A 1075 -21.61 7.94 28.38
C GLY A 1075 -21.11 6.48 28.40
N TYR A 1076 -19.80 6.26 28.49
CA TYR A 1076 -19.20 4.94 28.69
C TYR A 1076 -19.10 4.61 30.20
N HIS A 1077 -18.90 3.34 30.56
CA HIS A 1077 -19.00 2.88 31.95
C HIS A 1077 -17.78 2.11 32.49
N PRO A 1078 -16.52 2.56 32.24
CA PRO A 1078 -15.36 1.87 32.77
C PRO A 1078 -15.30 1.97 34.31
N ILE A 1079 -14.85 0.88 34.95
CA ILE A 1079 -14.70 0.79 36.40
C ILE A 1079 -13.23 1.02 36.76
N LEU A 1080 -12.96 2.02 37.61
CA LEU A 1080 -11.61 2.28 38.09
C LEU A 1080 -11.29 1.35 39.27
N ILE A 1081 -10.21 0.57 39.17
CA ILE A 1081 -9.58 -0.09 40.32
C ILE A 1081 -8.30 0.67 40.62
N ASP A 1082 -8.31 1.60 41.59
CA ASP A 1082 -7.16 2.48 41.90
C ASP A 1082 -6.01 1.72 42.59
N LEU A 1083 -5.33 0.85 41.84
CA LEU A 1083 -4.29 -0.04 42.34
C LEU A 1083 -3.10 0.75 42.90
N SER A 1084 -2.69 1.86 42.26
CA SER A 1084 -1.67 2.79 42.80
C SER A 1084 -1.95 3.19 44.25
N THR A 1085 -3.18 3.67 44.53
CA THR A 1085 -3.56 4.11 45.88
C THR A 1085 -3.68 2.93 46.85
N ASN A 1086 -4.28 1.82 46.41
CA ASN A 1086 -4.57 0.69 47.29
C ASN A 1086 -3.32 -0.13 47.64
N SER A 1087 -2.35 -0.23 46.73
CA SER A 1087 -1.04 -0.84 46.99
C SER A 1087 -0.18 0.02 47.94
N SER A 1088 -0.22 1.35 47.80
CA SER A 1088 0.40 2.28 48.77
C SER A 1088 -0.16 2.11 50.19
N LYS A 1089 -1.50 2.04 50.32
CA LYS A 1089 -2.15 1.76 51.62
C LYS A 1089 -1.75 0.41 52.19
N PHE A 1090 -1.52 -0.60 51.35
CA PHE A 1090 -1.03 -1.90 51.80
C PHE A 1090 0.36 -1.77 52.43
N PHE A 1091 1.28 -1.03 51.81
CA PHE A 1091 2.60 -0.78 52.39
C PHE A 1091 2.50 -0.01 53.70
N GLU A 1092 1.73 1.08 53.74
CA GLU A 1092 1.57 1.90 54.94
C GLU A 1092 0.95 1.12 56.11
N ARG A 1093 -0.05 0.26 55.84
CA ARG A 1093 -0.70 -0.57 56.86
C ARG A 1093 0.22 -1.60 57.48
N ASN A 1094 1.08 -2.23 56.68
CA ASN A 1094 1.92 -3.34 57.14
C ASN A 1094 3.29 -2.89 57.65
N TYR A 1095 3.85 -1.81 57.11
CA TYR A 1095 5.22 -1.38 57.40
C TYR A 1095 5.31 0.04 57.99
N GLY A 1096 4.29 0.87 57.79
CA GLY A 1096 4.23 2.25 58.25
C GLY A 1096 4.58 3.28 57.17
N ALA A 1097 4.48 4.56 57.55
CA ALA A 1097 4.70 5.68 56.65
C ALA A 1097 6.16 5.75 56.16
N TYR A 1098 6.36 6.15 54.90
CA TYR A 1098 7.68 6.22 54.24
C TYR A 1098 8.76 6.89 55.10
N ALA A 1099 8.45 8.05 55.70
CA ALA A 1099 9.39 8.82 56.52
C ALA A 1099 9.93 8.06 57.74
N THR A 1100 9.24 7.01 58.19
CA THR A 1100 9.70 6.14 59.27
C THR A 1100 10.49 4.96 58.72
N VAL A 1101 9.97 4.27 57.70
CA VAL A 1101 10.59 3.04 57.17
C VAL A 1101 11.86 3.30 56.38
N SER A 1102 11.98 4.42 55.66
CA SER A 1102 13.16 4.72 54.85
C SER A 1102 14.40 5.06 55.67
N THR A 1103 14.23 5.40 56.95
CA THR A 1103 15.35 5.67 57.88
C THR A 1103 15.88 4.42 58.57
N ASP A 1104 15.17 3.30 58.47
CA ASP A 1104 15.57 1.99 58.99
C ASP A 1104 16.02 1.12 57.80
N GLU A 1105 17.33 1.12 57.54
CA GLU A 1105 17.92 0.44 56.38
C GLU A 1105 17.59 -1.06 56.33
N THR A 1106 17.46 -1.71 57.49
CA THR A 1106 17.09 -3.13 57.57
C THR A 1106 15.64 -3.34 57.15
N LYS A 1107 14.71 -2.53 57.68
CA LYS A 1107 13.30 -2.61 57.26
C LYS A 1107 13.10 -2.25 55.79
N TRP A 1108 13.78 -1.21 55.32
CA TRP A 1108 13.68 -0.78 53.93
C TRP A 1108 14.18 -1.86 52.97
N ASN A 1109 15.34 -2.47 53.25
CA ASN A 1109 15.85 -3.58 52.47
C ASN A 1109 14.93 -4.80 52.51
N ASN A 1110 14.35 -5.14 53.66
CA ASN A 1110 13.40 -6.24 53.77
C ASN A 1110 12.15 -6.03 52.91
N ILE A 1111 11.57 -4.82 52.89
CA ILE A 1111 10.43 -4.50 52.01
C ILE A 1111 10.87 -4.62 50.54
N ARG A 1112 12.00 -4.02 50.19
CA ARG A 1112 12.51 -4.05 48.81
C ARG A 1112 12.75 -5.48 48.33
N ASP A 1113 13.44 -6.32 49.09
CA ASP A 1113 13.72 -7.71 48.72
C ASP A 1113 12.46 -8.58 48.69
N THR A 1114 11.48 -8.30 49.55
CA THR A 1114 10.23 -9.07 49.61
C THR A 1114 9.30 -8.74 48.43
N TYR A 1115 9.22 -7.48 48.00
CA TYR A 1115 8.19 -7.01 47.05
C TYR A 1115 8.72 -6.61 45.67
N ASN A 1116 9.97 -6.15 45.51
CA ASN A 1116 10.47 -5.71 44.21
C ASN A 1116 11.79 -6.36 43.74
N ASN A 1117 12.66 -6.76 44.68
CA ASN A 1117 14.08 -7.12 44.53
C ASN A 1117 15.03 -5.91 44.74
N SER A 1118 16.17 -6.12 45.42
CA SER A 1118 17.17 -5.07 45.64
C SER A 1118 17.88 -4.57 44.39
N ALA A 1119 17.97 -5.39 43.34
CA ALA A 1119 18.55 -5.00 42.05
C ALA A 1119 17.54 -4.32 41.11
N ASP A 1120 16.24 -4.53 41.35
CA ASP A 1120 15.14 -4.04 40.53
C ASP A 1120 14.03 -3.53 41.45
N THR A 1121 13.99 -2.23 41.70
CA THR A 1121 13.07 -1.67 42.72
C THR A 1121 11.65 -1.40 42.21
N LEU A 1122 11.40 -1.70 40.94
CA LEU A 1122 10.13 -1.43 40.27
C LEU A 1122 9.30 -2.70 40.08
N HIS A 1123 9.89 -3.73 39.46
CA HIS A 1123 9.12 -4.91 39.09
C HIS A 1123 8.71 -5.70 40.33
N SER A 1124 7.57 -6.39 40.26
CA SER A 1124 7.05 -7.14 41.41
C SER A 1124 7.73 -8.49 41.53
N THR A 1125 7.99 -8.93 42.75
CA THR A 1125 8.22 -10.34 43.07
C THR A 1125 6.91 -11.12 43.03
N VAL A 1126 6.93 -12.46 43.07
CA VAL A 1126 5.73 -13.30 43.23
C VAL A 1126 4.88 -12.90 44.43
N ASN A 1127 5.53 -12.52 45.55
CA ASN A 1127 4.83 -12.01 46.74
C ASN A 1127 4.02 -10.73 46.43
N ALA A 1128 4.65 -9.75 45.78
CA ALA A 1128 3.99 -8.51 45.41
C ALA A 1128 2.91 -8.73 44.34
N ALA A 1129 3.20 -9.55 43.33
CA ALA A 1129 2.25 -9.91 42.27
C ALA A 1129 0.96 -10.48 42.84
N ASN A 1130 1.05 -11.38 43.83
CA ASN A 1130 -0.12 -11.91 44.54
C ASN A 1130 -0.87 -10.85 45.35
N ALA A 1131 -0.15 -9.95 46.03
CA ALA A 1131 -0.77 -8.84 46.77
C ALA A 1131 -1.59 -7.92 45.84
N TRP A 1132 -1.02 -7.55 44.69
CA TRP A 1132 -1.67 -6.67 43.72
C TRP A 1132 -2.81 -7.36 42.98
N ALA A 1133 -2.63 -8.62 42.60
CA ALA A 1133 -3.69 -9.43 41.99
C ALA A 1133 -4.91 -9.56 42.90
N ALA A 1134 -4.72 -9.72 44.22
CA ALA A 1134 -5.83 -9.77 45.17
C ALA A 1134 -6.58 -8.44 45.28
N VAL A 1135 -5.89 -7.30 45.19
CA VAL A 1135 -6.52 -5.97 45.15
C VAL A 1135 -7.33 -5.79 43.87
N VAL A 1136 -6.80 -6.23 42.73
CA VAL A 1136 -7.52 -6.20 41.45
C VAL A 1136 -8.73 -7.13 41.48
N ALA A 1137 -8.58 -8.37 41.96
CA ALA A 1137 -9.68 -9.32 42.13
C ALA A 1137 -10.76 -8.77 43.08
N LYS A 1138 -10.39 -8.03 44.13
CA LYS A 1138 -11.35 -7.34 44.99
C LYS A 1138 -12.14 -6.27 44.25
N GLY A 1139 -11.49 -5.51 43.37
CA GLY A 1139 -12.18 -4.55 42.49
C GLY A 1139 -13.19 -5.23 41.55
N ILE A 1140 -12.83 -6.39 40.98
CA ILE A 1140 -13.73 -7.21 40.16
C ILE A 1140 -14.89 -7.76 41.01
N TYR A 1141 -14.63 -8.16 42.25
CA TYR A 1141 -15.64 -8.66 43.19
C TYR A 1141 -16.66 -7.59 43.61
N ASP A 1142 -16.21 -6.36 43.76
CA ASP A 1142 -17.06 -5.24 44.19
C ASP A 1142 -18.08 -4.83 43.12
N ASN A 1143 -17.76 -5.07 41.86
CA ASN A 1143 -18.71 -4.94 40.77
C ASN A 1143 -19.67 -6.15 40.74
N GLU A 1144 -20.96 -5.89 41.01
CA GLU A 1144 -21.97 -6.93 41.21
C GLU A 1144 -22.09 -7.94 40.05
N PRO A 1145 -22.11 -7.52 38.76
CA PRO A 1145 -22.22 -8.44 37.63
C PRO A 1145 -21.04 -9.42 37.49
N THR A 1146 -19.85 -9.04 37.94
CA THR A 1146 -18.60 -9.82 37.78
C THR A 1146 -18.20 -10.58 39.04
N ARG A 1147 -18.87 -10.32 40.17
CA ARG A 1147 -18.56 -10.90 41.49
C ARG A 1147 -18.44 -12.42 41.49
N LYS A 1148 -19.32 -13.09 40.75
CA LYS A 1148 -19.40 -14.55 40.69
C LYS A 1148 -18.11 -15.22 40.19
N TYR A 1149 -17.27 -14.49 39.45
CA TYR A 1149 -16.03 -15.01 38.88
C TYR A 1149 -14.82 -14.88 39.83
N VAL A 1150 -14.98 -14.32 41.02
CA VAL A 1150 -13.86 -14.15 41.96
C VAL A 1150 -13.89 -15.27 43.01
N ASP A 1151 -12.75 -15.93 43.19
CA ASP A 1151 -12.55 -16.88 44.27
C ASP A 1151 -12.18 -16.14 45.57
N THR A 1152 -13.13 -16.09 46.50
CA THR A 1152 -12.96 -15.44 47.80
C THR A 1152 -12.26 -16.33 48.83
N ASP A 1153 -12.08 -17.61 48.53
CA ASP A 1153 -11.52 -18.62 49.45
C ASP A 1153 -10.02 -18.84 49.18
N TYR A 1154 -9.54 -18.56 47.96
CA TYR A 1154 -8.11 -18.58 47.67
C TYR A 1154 -7.35 -17.57 48.53
N SER A 1155 -6.29 -18.05 49.21
CA SER A 1155 -5.42 -17.23 50.06
C SER A 1155 -3.94 -17.49 49.74
N PHE A 1156 -3.15 -16.42 49.71
CA PHE A 1156 -1.70 -16.48 49.57
C PHE A 1156 -1.02 -15.94 50.83
N THR A 1157 0.06 -16.56 51.29
CA THR A 1157 0.81 -16.08 52.48
C THR A 1157 2.15 -15.53 52.05
N ILE A 1158 2.39 -14.26 52.35
CA ILE A 1158 3.68 -13.59 52.19
C ILE A 1158 4.42 -13.71 53.52
N THR A 1159 5.61 -14.31 53.50
CA THR A 1159 6.52 -14.31 54.65
C THR A 1159 7.65 -13.34 54.34
N ASP A 1160 7.78 -12.28 55.14
CA ASP A 1160 8.88 -11.33 55.00
C ASP A 1160 10.14 -11.77 55.76
N ALA A 1161 11.25 -11.05 55.54
CA ALA A 1161 12.54 -11.37 56.16
C ALA A 1161 12.59 -11.19 57.70
N ASN A 1162 11.50 -10.73 58.33
CA ASN A 1162 11.35 -10.69 59.79
C ASN A 1162 10.48 -11.85 60.33
N ASP A 1163 10.21 -12.88 59.52
CA ASP A 1163 9.27 -13.98 59.80
C ASP A 1163 7.83 -13.49 60.10
N SER A 1164 7.46 -12.30 59.59
CA SER A 1164 6.09 -11.82 59.68
C SER A 1164 5.27 -12.38 58.52
N ASN A 1165 4.16 -13.06 58.84
CA ASN A 1165 3.26 -13.65 57.85
C ASN A 1165 2.10 -12.70 57.56
N HIS A 1166 2.02 -12.25 56.30
CA HIS A 1166 0.91 -11.45 55.79
C HIS A 1166 0.02 -12.32 54.91
N GLN A 1167 -1.20 -12.60 55.37
CA GLN A 1167 -2.18 -13.34 54.58
C GLN A 1167 -2.88 -12.38 53.61
N VAL A 1168 -2.86 -12.72 52.32
CA VAL A 1168 -3.55 -12.02 51.24
C VAL A 1168 -4.76 -12.85 50.84
N VAL A 1169 -5.96 -12.33 51.14
CA VAL A 1169 -7.24 -12.96 50.79
C VAL A 1169 -8.23 -11.87 50.39
N VAL A 1170 -9.03 -12.09 49.34
CA VAL A 1170 -9.97 -11.09 48.80
C VAL A 1170 -10.98 -10.62 49.86
N SER A 1171 -11.50 -11.55 50.66
CA SER A 1171 -12.51 -11.29 51.69
C SER A 1171 -12.01 -10.41 52.86
N ALA A 1172 -10.70 -10.28 53.06
CA ALA A 1172 -10.11 -9.44 54.11
C ALA A 1172 -9.61 -8.07 53.61
N LEU A 1173 -9.72 -7.78 52.30
CA LEU A 1173 -9.31 -6.50 51.73
C LEU A 1173 -10.47 -5.49 51.74
N THR A 1174 -10.17 -4.24 52.08
CA THR A 1174 -11.08 -3.11 51.91
C THR A 1174 -10.53 -2.22 50.79
N VAL A 1175 -11.23 -2.17 49.66
CA VAL A 1175 -10.95 -1.25 48.55
C VAL A 1175 -11.92 -0.08 48.70
N ASN A 1176 -11.41 1.16 48.73
CA ASN A 1176 -12.24 2.37 48.86
C ASN A 1176 -12.52 2.98 47.50
#